data_AF-A0A2G5UIH5-F1
#
_entry.id   AF-A0A2G5UIH5-F1
#
_cell.length_a   1.000
_cell.length_b   1.000
_cell.length_c   1.000
_cell.angle_alpha   90.00
_cell.angle_beta   90.00
_cell.angle_gamma   90.00
#
_symmetry.space_group_name_H-M   'P 1'
#
loop_
_entity.id
_entity.type
_entity.pdbx_description
1 polymer ?
#
loop_
_entity_poly.entity_id
_entity_poly.type
_entity_poly.pdbx_seq_one_letter_code
_entity_poly.pdbx_strand_id
1 'polypeptide(L)'
;MNGFRKVDHLNSASVTLKHVLNNSTVHQSPQSALAEFVDNSYDANAKNCKIDVYDTPNRERIEILDDGDGMTRNEALNIVKFGFSNKVDNAIGRYGMGLKSGGLYIGRDILLLTKKDDEATAVFISHTFLRENNDEKVYIPSPSWKYEEPYCPTREDEERFDDECAIINQYMNIEGYESVEELFEKIPGEHGTLVIISKLERTPRGELAINITGDKRDIQAIGDDLPPHKLSLRKYLEILYLDPKMAITLRGKDVYPRKVVDNWMARYIVSYNGDMTTESLNKTIHEIEAQKKQLERQRTLLMSENAEYYNEENRYDEGSERKRMARTQLAKYNADIKICETEIAVARAEKGKSIKAVIGLHVENREECGIHFYVNNRLIIFGHKSKFWNNNEEAIGISVYLDLKFCRFRPTSNKQGFECPKDFNAMVKKCDQTVQIYHDHLKNTWIPRHMKNEWPLQKGKSDFKSFWKTYGYASLDKNCKQTYLEGAPQMVRQAVIEKECGIWKLCLACRMWKRIRNQSDAIAPITDDMFQCRNVKRQCGNEPDGEFTRSDLPLKIKDPAEVKSSASSSMLTARQAPISSSNRLMTSSTRTANIPTTLSIPSFRRKPEPSPKDDFSGIEDDDDVLPFSGSGSRRSPRRSPRKEHKPSLFDDYDDDIEEVPPPPRRRARIVESESDCSSEEPVRKIAASSSSSKPSRPAASRRSTGAAAKPAAKPDYERMYNALAKNVGQLIEALPKTATNSQRVQNLVRIVKSQISQK
;
A
#
# COMPACT_ATOMS: atom_id res chain seq x y z
N MET A 1 -38.45 -3.84 -27.82
CA MET A 1 -39.25 -4.63 -26.84
C MET A 1 -38.31 -5.19 -25.79
N ASN A 2 -38.63 -5.04 -24.52
CA ASN A 2 -38.24 -5.91 -23.40
C ASN A 2 -39.01 -5.46 -22.15
N GLY A 3 -40.32 -5.68 -22.16
CA GLY A 3 -41.21 -5.41 -21.03
C GLY A 3 -41.15 -6.53 -20.00
N PHE A 4 -40.00 -6.66 -19.31
CA PHE A 4 -39.92 -7.52 -18.14
C PHE A 4 -40.60 -6.84 -16.94
N ARG A 5 -41.33 -7.62 -16.14
CA ARG A 5 -41.82 -7.15 -14.83
C ARG A 5 -40.61 -6.77 -13.95
N LYS A 6 -40.78 -5.79 -13.06
CA LYS A 6 -39.76 -5.40 -12.06
C LYS A 6 -39.13 -6.64 -11.44
N VAL A 7 -37.80 -6.73 -11.47
CA VAL A 7 -37.03 -7.92 -11.06
C VAL A 7 -36.98 -8.12 -9.54
N ASP A 8 -37.64 -7.26 -8.78
CA ASP A 8 -37.79 -7.27 -7.31
C ASP A 8 -38.38 -8.59 -6.76
N HIS A 9 -38.95 -9.43 -7.62
CA HIS A 9 -39.48 -10.77 -7.30
C HIS A 9 -38.46 -11.91 -7.53
N LEU A 10 -37.25 -11.61 -8.01
CA LEU A 10 -36.16 -12.56 -8.20
C LEU A 10 -35.24 -12.58 -6.98
N ASN A 11 -34.74 -13.76 -6.63
CA ASN A 11 -33.81 -13.91 -5.50
C ASN A 11 -32.52 -13.11 -5.73
N SER A 12 -32.28 -12.10 -4.91
CA SER A 12 -31.01 -11.37 -4.85
C SER A 12 -29.97 -12.16 -4.05
N ALA A 13 -28.72 -12.20 -4.51
CA ALA A 13 -27.63 -12.75 -3.72
C ALA A 13 -27.37 -11.86 -2.49
N SER A 14 -27.55 -12.41 -1.28
CA SER A 14 -27.17 -11.78 -0.02
C SER A 14 -25.70 -12.10 0.33
N VAL A 15 -25.01 -11.14 0.94
CA VAL A 15 -23.68 -11.37 1.52
C VAL A 15 -23.85 -11.72 2.99
N THR A 16 -23.50 -12.95 3.37
CA THR A 16 -23.55 -13.39 4.77
C THR A 16 -22.31 -12.96 5.55
N LEU A 17 -22.42 -12.88 6.88
CA LEU A 17 -21.28 -12.59 7.77
C LEU A 17 -20.08 -13.52 7.50
N LYS A 18 -20.34 -14.81 7.24
CA LYS A 18 -19.31 -15.80 6.87
C LYS A 18 -18.54 -15.43 5.60
N HIS A 19 -19.20 -14.83 4.60
CA HIS A 19 -18.52 -14.34 3.40
C HIS A 19 -17.69 -13.07 3.70
N VAL A 20 -18.18 -12.17 4.55
CA VAL A 20 -17.41 -11.01 5.02
C VAL A 20 -16.12 -11.44 5.73
N LEU A 21 -16.21 -12.44 6.61
CA LEU A 21 -15.07 -13.01 7.35
C LEU A 21 -14.09 -13.78 6.45
N ASN A 22 -14.57 -14.59 5.50
CA ASN A 22 -13.69 -15.32 4.59
C ASN A 22 -12.74 -14.39 3.79
N ASN A 23 -13.13 -13.12 3.57
CA ASN A 23 -12.31 -12.13 2.89
C ASN A 23 -11.10 -11.62 3.70
N SER A 24 -10.98 -11.92 5.02
CA SER A 24 -9.74 -11.61 5.76
C SER A 24 -8.59 -12.55 5.43
N THR A 25 -8.89 -13.78 5.00
CA THR A 25 -7.90 -14.85 4.69
C THR A 25 -6.97 -14.54 3.51
N VAL A 26 -7.23 -13.45 2.78
CA VAL A 26 -6.46 -13.02 1.62
C VAL A 26 -5.08 -12.47 2.02
N HIS A 27 -4.96 -11.89 3.22
CA HIS A 27 -3.69 -11.38 3.74
C HIS A 27 -2.89 -12.47 4.46
N GLN A 28 -1.56 -12.43 4.29
CA GLN A 28 -0.63 -13.39 4.88
C GLN A 28 0.28 -12.76 5.94
N SER A 29 0.25 -11.43 6.10
CA SER A 29 0.97 -10.73 7.15
C SER A 29 0.29 -9.41 7.54
N PRO A 30 0.48 -8.94 8.79
CA PRO A 30 -0.03 -7.66 9.25
C PRO A 30 0.43 -6.47 8.40
N GLN A 31 1.66 -6.52 7.87
CA GLN A 31 2.20 -5.46 7.01
C GLN A 31 1.44 -5.35 5.70
N SER A 32 1.08 -6.48 5.08
CA SER A 32 0.28 -6.48 3.85
C SER A 32 -1.14 -5.93 4.08
N ALA A 33 -1.72 -6.20 5.25
CA ALA A 33 -3.05 -5.73 5.63
C ALA A 33 -3.05 -4.23 5.95
N LEU A 34 -2.12 -3.75 6.78
CA LEU A 34 -2.01 -2.34 7.15
C LEU A 34 -1.63 -1.45 5.95
N ALA A 35 -0.88 -1.98 4.99
CA ALA A 35 -0.54 -1.24 3.77
C ALA A 35 -1.73 -1.01 2.81
N GLU A 36 -2.85 -1.74 2.95
CA GLU A 36 -4.08 -1.40 2.21
C GLU A 36 -4.64 -0.03 2.62
N PHE A 37 -4.53 0.33 3.90
CA PHE A 37 -4.97 1.64 4.41
C PHE A 37 -4.05 2.75 3.91
N VAL A 38 -2.72 2.53 3.97
CA VAL A 38 -1.72 3.46 3.42
C VAL A 38 -1.91 3.68 1.92
N ASP A 39 -2.21 2.62 1.15
CA ASP A 39 -2.55 2.73 -0.27
C ASP A 39 -3.84 3.54 -0.51
N ASN A 40 -4.84 3.39 0.36
CA ASN A 40 -6.08 4.14 0.25
C ASN A 40 -5.88 5.64 0.56
N SER A 41 -5.12 5.99 1.60
CA SER A 41 -4.73 7.38 1.88
C SER A 41 -3.90 7.98 0.74
N TYR A 42 -2.96 7.21 0.18
CA TYR A 42 -2.13 7.63 -0.96
C TYR A 42 -2.97 7.90 -2.22
N ASP A 43 -3.93 7.02 -2.52
CA ASP A 43 -4.89 7.22 -3.63
C ASP A 43 -5.83 8.41 -3.40
N ALA A 44 -6.13 8.75 -2.14
CA ALA A 44 -6.95 9.90 -1.74
C ALA A 44 -6.15 11.21 -1.68
N ASN A 45 -5.00 11.28 -2.36
CA ASN A 45 -4.12 12.46 -2.44
C ASN A 45 -3.60 12.99 -1.08
N ALA A 46 -3.65 12.18 -0.02
CA ALA A 46 -3.15 12.56 1.30
C ALA A 46 -1.67 12.96 1.25
N LYS A 47 -1.33 14.02 2.00
CA LYS A 47 0.05 14.47 2.21
C LYS A 47 0.65 13.79 3.42
N ASN A 48 -0.17 13.43 4.41
CA ASN A 48 0.21 12.81 5.67
C ASN A 48 -0.71 11.63 5.98
N CYS A 49 -0.12 10.48 6.35
CA CYS A 49 -0.83 9.33 6.90
C CYS A 49 -0.16 8.92 8.21
N LYS A 50 -0.94 8.79 9.29
CA LYS A 50 -0.48 8.54 10.65
C LYS A 50 -1.10 7.25 11.17
N ILE A 51 -0.26 6.28 11.50
CA ILE A 51 -0.65 4.99 12.09
C ILE A 51 -0.19 4.98 13.55
N ASP A 52 -1.12 4.95 14.49
CA ASP A 52 -0.84 4.78 15.92
C ASP A 52 -1.57 3.56 16.50
N VAL A 53 -1.09 3.09 17.65
CA VAL A 53 -1.73 1.99 18.38
C VAL A 53 -1.95 2.45 19.82
N TYR A 54 -3.17 2.26 20.30
CA TYR A 54 -3.54 2.51 21.68
C TYR A 54 -3.62 1.15 22.36
N ASP A 55 -2.78 0.96 23.37
CA ASP A 55 -2.68 -0.27 24.17
C ASP A 55 -3.14 0.07 25.60
N THR A 56 -4.43 0.40 25.69
CA THR A 56 -5.13 0.69 26.94
C THR A 56 -6.19 -0.39 27.16
N PRO A 57 -6.30 -0.99 28.36
CA PRO A 57 -7.32 -2.00 28.64
C PRO A 57 -8.72 -1.57 28.18
N ASN A 58 -9.43 -2.50 27.52
CA ASN A 58 -10.76 -2.32 26.93
C ASN A 58 -10.89 -1.31 25.76
N ARG A 59 -9.84 -0.54 25.42
CA ARG A 59 -9.80 0.41 24.28
C ARG A 59 -8.62 0.13 23.32
N GLU A 60 -8.14 -1.12 23.29
CA GLU A 60 -7.05 -1.57 22.43
C GLU A 60 -7.45 -1.48 20.94
N ARG A 61 -6.70 -0.67 20.18
CA ARG A 61 -7.00 -0.38 18.77
C ARG A 61 -5.83 0.18 17.99
N ILE A 62 -5.88 0.06 16.67
CA ILE A 62 -5.03 0.78 15.72
C ILE A 62 -5.85 1.93 15.12
N GLU A 63 -5.31 3.15 15.14
CA GLU A 63 -5.88 4.32 14.46
C GLU A 63 -5.00 4.65 13.23
N ILE A 64 -5.61 4.71 12.03
CA ILE A 64 -4.99 5.22 10.79
C ILE A 64 -5.71 6.51 10.40
N LEU A 65 -5.01 7.63 10.48
CA LEU A 65 -5.51 8.98 10.15
C LEU A 65 -4.81 9.53 8.90
N ASP A 66 -5.57 10.06 7.94
CA ASP A 66 -5.04 10.80 6.80
C ASP A 66 -5.73 12.15 6.54
N ASP A 67 -5.00 13.03 5.87
CA ASP A 67 -5.44 14.36 5.42
C ASP A 67 -5.82 14.38 3.93
N GLY A 68 -6.26 13.23 3.39
CA GLY A 68 -6.69 13.09 2.00
C GLY A 68 -8.04 13.74 1.71
N ASP A 69 -8.50 13.60 0.47
CA ASP A 69 -9.71 14.26 -0.07
C ASP A 69 -11.01 13.90 0.67
N GLY A 70 -11.00 12.84 1.49
CA GLY A 70 -12.18 12.34 2.21
C GLY A 70 -13.30 11.81 1.30
N MET A 71 -14.49 11.61 1.87
CA MET A 71 -15.66 11.06 1.17
C MET A 71 -16.95 11.74 1.63
N THR A 72 -17.81 12.08 0.66
CA THR A 72 -19.19 12.51 0.91
C THR A 72 -20.03 11.33 1.42
N ARG A 73 -21.22 11.60 1.98
CA ARG A 73 -22.14 10.52 2.43
C ARG A 73 -22.35 9.46 1.36
N ASN A 74 -22.58 9.89 0.11
CA ASN A 74 -22.79 8.99 -1.02
C ASN A 74 -21.56 8.14 -1.36
N GLU A 75 -20.34 8.66 -1.21
CA GLU A 75 -19.11 7.90 -1.42
C GLU A 75 -18.88 6.90 -0.28
N ALA A 76 -19.05 7.32 0.97
CA ALA A 76 -18.92 6.48 2.16
C ALA A 76 -19.92 5.30 2.17
N LEU A 77 -21.20 5.54 1.86
CA LEU A 77 -22.22 4.48 1.76
C LEU A 77 -21.95 3.47 0.62
N ASN A 78 -21.10 3.80 -0.36
CA ASN A 78 -20.67 2.83 -1.36
C ASN A 78 -19.60 1.86 -0.84
N ILE A 79 -18.89 2.15 0.26
CA ILE A 79 -17.94 1.22 0.91
C ILE A 79 -18.66 -0.06 1.36
N VAL A 80 -19.91 0.06 1.79
CA VAL A 80 -20.80 -1.06 2.16
C VAL A 80 -20.88 -2.09 1.01
N LYS A 81 -20.89 -1.65 -0.25
CA LYS A 81 -21.03 -2.50 -1.44
C LYS A 81 -19.72 -3.21 -1.75
N PHE A 82 -19.73 -4.54 -1.68
CA PHE A 82 -18.55 -5.37 -1.98
C PHE A 82 -18.17 -5.27 -3.46
N GLY A 83 -16.87 -5.16 -3.74
CA GLY A 83 -16.33 -5.05 -5.10
C GLY A 83 -16.55 -3.71 -5.79
N PHE A 84 -17.10 -2.70 -5.10
CA PHE A 84 -17.29 -1.37 -5.68
C PHE A 84 -16.00 -0.53 -5.59
N SER A 85 -15.61 0.08 -6.72
CA SER A 85 -14.52 1.04 -6.79
C SER A 85 -14.73 1.99 -7.97
N ASN A 86 -14.60 3.30 -7.74
CA ASN A 86 -14.55 4.32 -8.81
C ASN A 86 -13.09 4.66 -9.20
N LYS A 87 -12.08 3.98 -8.64
CA LYS A 87 -10.67 4.34 -8.79
C LYS A 87 -10.11 3.91 -10.15
N VAL A 88 -9.51 4.86 -10.87
CA VAL A 88 -8.99 4.74 -12.25
C VAL A 88 -7.61 4.07 -12.35
N ASP A 89 -7.15 3.80 -13.57
CA ASP A 89 -5.94 3.03 -13.91
C ASP A 89 -4.61 3.39 -13.18
N ASN A 90 -4.47 4.58 -12.62
CA ASN A 90 -3.27 4.97 -11.87
C ASN A 90 -3.35 4.71 -10.35
N ALA A 91 -4.52 4.39 -9.82
CA ALA A 91 -4.73 4.10 -8.41
C ALA A 91 -4.23 2.68 -8.03
N ILE A 92 -3.83 2.55 -6.77
CA ILE A 92 -3.30 1.33 -6.17
C ILE A 92 -4.46 0.42 -5.71
N GLY A 93 -5.49 1.01 -5.10
CA GLY A 93 -6.72 0.33 -4.71
C GLY A 93 -7.69 0.21 -5.89
N ARG A 94 -7.94 -1.02 -6.37
CA ARG A 94 -8.90 -1.27 -7.47
C ARG A 94 -10.00 -2.26 -7.13
N TYR A 95 -9.70 -3.25 -6.29
CA TYR A 95 -10.59 -4.38 -6.01
C TYR A 95 -11.79 -4.06 -5.10
N GLY A 96 -11.88 -2.86 -4.53
CA GLY A 96 -12.98 -2.48 -3.63
C GLY A 96 -13.08 -3.30 -2.33
N MET A 97 -12.01 -4.01 -1.95
CA MET A 97 -12.00 -4.91 -0.78
C MET A 97 -10.96 -4.58 0.28
N GLY A 98 -9.91 -3.80 -0.01
CA GLY A 98 -8.73 -3.63 0.86
C GLY A 98 -9.04 -3.17 2.29
N LEU A 99 -10.03 -2.27 2.47
CA LEU A 99 -10.50 -1.85 3.79
C LEU A 99 -11.03 -3.03 4.62
N LYS A 100 -11.82 -3.90 3.98
CA LYS A 100 -12.51 -5.03 4.62
C LYS A 100 -11.56 -6.20 4.84
N SER A 101 -10.80 -6.59 3.82
CA SER A 101 -9.83 -7.69 3.91
C SER A 101 -8.68 -7.36 4.85
N GLY A 102 -8.14 -6.15 4.77
CA GLY A 102 -7.05 -5.69 5.63
C GLY A 102 -7.51 -5.44 7.07
N GLY A 103 -8.66 -4.81 7.26
CA GLY A 103 -9.18 -4.52 8.60
C GLY A 103 -9.56 -5.78 9.38
N LEU A 104 -10.34 -6.68 8.75
CA LEU A 104 -10.78 -7.93 9.36
C LEU A 104 -9.67 -8.99 9.51
N TYR A 105 -8.47 -8.72 8.98
CA TYR A 105 -7.26 -9.50 9.28
C TYR A 105 -6.54 -9.00 10.55
N ILE A 106 -6.70 -7.71 10.89
CA ILE A 106 -6.01 -7.05 12.01
C ILE A 106 -6.87 -7.04 13.29
N GLY A 107 -8.18 -6.88 13.17
CA GLY A 107 -9.13 -6.86 14.28
C GLY A 107 -10.57 -7.11 13.81
N ARG A 108 -11.50 -7.24 14.75
CA ARG A 108 -12.87 -7.71 14.43
C ARG A 108 -13.86 -6.58 14.12
N ASP A 109 -13.57 -5.39 14.59
CA ASP A 109 -14.45 -4.23 14.46
C ASP A 109 -13.68 -3.09 13.77
N ILE A 110 -14.28 -2.48 12.74
CA ILE A 110 -13.72 -1.38 11.96
C ILE A 110 -14.69 -0.21 11.97
N LEU A 111 -14.30 0.91 12.56
CA LEU A 111 -15.01 2.18 12.43
C LEU A 111 -14.24 3.07 11.46
N LEU A 112 -14.89 3.50 10.38
CA LEU A 112 -14.38 4.52 9.47
C LEU A 112 -15.13 5.82 9.71
N LEU A 113 -14.39 6.93 9.80
CA LEU A 113 -14.88 8.29 9.97
C LEU A 113 -14.26 9.13 8.86
N THR A 114 -15.06 9.89 8.13
CA THR A 114 -14.57 10.69 6.99
C THR A 114 -15.30 12.03 6.92
N LYS A 115 -14.59 13.07 6.46
CA LYS A 115 -15.11 14.43 6.23
C LYS A 115 -14.85 14.86 4.79
N LYS A 116 -15.81 15.52 4.14
CA LYS A 116 -15.68 16.16 2.82
C LYS A 116 -16.90 17.04 2.52
N ASP A 117 -16.70 18.20 1.89
CA ASP A 117 -17.78 19.08 1.41
C ASP A 117 -18.85 19.42 2.48
N ASP A 118 -18.39 19.77 3.69
CA ASP A 118 -19.18 20.01 4.91
C ASP A 118 -20.00 18.80 5.44
N GLU A 119 -19.88 17.63 4.80
CA GLU A 119 -20.46 16.37 5.26
C GLU A 119 -19.43 15.56 6.07
N ALA A 120 -19.90 14.95 7.15
CA ALA A 120 -19.17 13.93 7.89
C ALA A 120 -19.96 12.62 7.88
N THR A 121 -19.30 11.48 7.79
CA THR A 121 -19.98 10.17 7.77
C THR A 121 -19.17 9.13 8.53
N ALA A 122 -19.84 8.40 9.40
CA ALA A 122 -19.30 7.21 10.03
C ALA A 122 -19.77 5.98 9.24
N VAL A 123 -18.95 4.93 9.19
CA VAL A 123 -19.31 3.61 8.64
C VAL A 123 -18.72 2.55 9.56
N PHE A 124 -19.57 1.74 10.19
CA PHE A 124 -19.14 0.80 11.22
C PHE A 124 -19.38 -0.66 10.82
N ILE A 125 -18.28 -1.39 10.62
CA ILE A 125 -18.29 -2.82 10.30
C ILE A 125 -17.87 -3.57 11.56
N SER A 126 -18.84 -4.03 12.35
CA SER A 126 -18.57 -4.79 13.58
C SER A 126 -18.98 -6.25 13.47
N HIS A 127 -18.01 -7.15 13.59
CA HIS A 127 -18.27 -8.57 13.74
C HIS A 127 -18.92 -8.89 15.10
N THR A 128 -18.58 -8.15 16.16
CA THR A 128 -19.16 -8.33 17.50
C THR A 128 -20.68 -8.11 17.46
N PHE A 129 -21.13 -6.95 16.93
CA PHE A 129 -22.55 -6.63 16.71
C PHE A 129 -23.25 -7.65 15.80
N LEU A 130 -22.64 -8.01 14.67
CA LEU A 130 -23.25 -8.93 13.69
C LEU A 130 -23.40 -10.36 14.21
N ARG A 131 -22.57 -10.80 15.18
CA ARG A 131 -22.71 -12.12 15.81
C ARG A 131 -23.84 -12.18 16.83
N GLU A 132 -24.05 -11.11 17.60
CA GLU A 132 -25.04 -11.09 18.67
C GLU A 132 -26.48 -11.03 18.12
N ASN A 133 -26.68 -10.44 16.95
CA ASN A 133 -27.99 -10.36 16.28
C ASN A 133 -28.30 -11.57 15.36
N ASN A 134 -27.30 -12.41 15.07
CA ASN A 134 -27.44 -13.73 14.41
C ASN A 134 -28.20 -13.73 13.06
N ASP A 135 -28.07 -12.65 12.28
CA ASP A 135 -28.83 -12.44 11.05
C ASP A 135 -28.21 -13.07 9.78
N GLU A 136 -29.07 -13.48 8.85
CA GLU A 136 -28.68 -13.80 7.46
C GLU A 136 -28.19 -12.56 6.67
N LYS A 137 -28.46 -11.36 7.20
CA LYS A 137 -28.15 -10.06 6.60
C LYS A 137 -27.06 -9.34 7.38
N VAL A 138 -26.27 -8.52 6.67
CA VAL A 138 -25.22 -7.70 7.26
C VAL A 138 -25.70 -6.26 7.39
N TYR A 139 -25.95 -5.82 8.62
CA TYR A 139 -26.26 -4.42 8.96
C TYR A 139 -24.96 -3.64 9.21
N ILE A 140 -24.90 -2.40 8.74
CA ILE A 140 -23.71 -1.54 8.85
C ILE A 140 -24.19 -0.13 9.25
N PRO A 141 -24.13 0.23 10.55
CA PRO A 141 -24.46 1.57 11.02
C PRO A 141 -23.65 2.62 10.26
N SER A 142 -24.34 3.58 9.65
CA SER A 142 -23.74 4.57 8.76
C SER A 142 -24.26 6.02 8.97
N PRO A 143 -24.21 6.56 10.21
CA PRO A 143 -24.78 7.87 10.52
C PRO A 143 -23.95 8.97 9.85
N SER A 144 -24.61 10.09 9.55
CA SER A 144 -24.05 11.20 8.78
C SER A 144 -24.42 12.53 9.38
N TRP A 145 -23.51 13.50 9.30
CA TRP A 145 -23.70 14.88 9.76
C TRP A 145 -23.43 15.84 8.61
N LYS A 146 -24.01 17.04 8.67
CA LYS A 146 -23.76 18.13 7.73
C LYS A 146 -23.84 19.46 8.46
N TYR A 147 -22.78 20.26 8.37
CA TYR A 147 -22.61 21.46 9.22
C TYR A 147 -22.73 21.14 10.73
N GLU A 148 -22.11 20.03 11.17
CA GLU A 148 -22.12 19.52 12.56
C GLU A 148 -23.49 19.02 13.08
N GLU A 149 -24.59 19.22 12.33
CA GLU A 149 -25.93 18.72 12.64
C GLU A 149 -26.22 17.35 11.99
N PRO A 150 -27.12 16.51 12.56
CA PRO A 150 -27.54 15.24 11.94
C PRO A 150 -28.09 15.42 10.51
N TYR A 151 -27.55 14.63 9.57
CA TYR A 151 -27.91 14.70 8.15
C TYR A 151 -28.80 13.52 7.73
N CYS A 152 -30.10 13.68 7.99
CA CYS A 152 -31.15 12.72 7.69
C CYS A 152 -32.03 13.21 6.53
N PRO A 153 -31.65 12.99 5.26
CA PRO A 153 -32.43 13.46 4.11
C PRO A 153 -33.72 12.66 3.87
N THR A 154 -33.91 11.53 4.56
CA THR A 154 -35.14 10.74 4.54
C THR A 154 -35.61 10.44 5.95
N ARG A 155 -36.91 10.20 6.12
CA ARG A 155 -37.49 9.76 7.40
C ARG A 155 -36.87 8.45 7.90
N GLU A 156 -36.51 7.55 6.99
CA GLU A 156 -35.80 6.30 7.33
C GLU A 156 -34.39 6.58 7.88
N ASP A 157 -33.73 7.66 7.46
CA ASP A 157 -32.44 8.07 8.06
C ASP A 157 -32.65 8.67 9.46
N GLU A 158 -33.71 9.46 9.66
CA GLU A 158 -34.09 10.04 10.97
C GLU A 158 -34.43 8.95 12.00
N GLU A 159 -35.24 7.97 11.61
CA GLU A 159 -35.63 6.84 12.48
C GLU A 159 -34.46 5.89 12.82
N ARG A 160 -33.32 5.95 12.11
CA ARG A 160 -32.13 5.11 12.35
C ARG A 160 -30.97 5.84 13.02
N PHE A 161 -30.90 7.16 12.93
CA PHE A 161 -29.69 7.92 13.28
C PHE A 161 -29.21 7.70 14.72
N ASP A 162 -30.13 7.80 15.69
CA ASP A 162 -29.83 7.62 17.12
C ASP A 162 -29.41 6.18 17.43
N ASP A 163 -30.11 5.18 16.85
CA ASP A 163 -29.78 3.76 16.98
C ASP A 163 -28.39 3.46 16.40
N GLU A 164 -28.08 4.00 15.22
CA GLU A 164 -26.77 3.82 14.57
C GLU A 164 -25.64 4.41 15.42
N CYS A 165 -25.84 5.59 16.01
CA CYS A 165 -24.87 6.22 16.91
C CYS A 165 -24.72 5.43 18.22
N ALA A 166 -25.82 4.93 18.81
CA ALA A 166 -25.81 4.10 20.01
C ALA A 166 -25.04 2.79 19.79
N ILE A 167 -25.29 2.10 18.66
CA ILE A 167 -24.57 0.86 18.29
C ILE A 167 -23.07 1.14 18.16
N ILE A 168 -22.66 2.24 17.52
CA ILE A 168 -21.24 2.60 17.41
C ILE A 168 -20.63 2.82 18.81
N ASN A 169 -21.28 3.63 19.64
CA ASN A 169 -20.78 4.00 20.96
C ASN A 169 -20.60 2.78 21.89
N GLN A 170 -21.58 1.88 21.89
CA GLN A 170 -21.58 0.65 22.68
C GLN A 170 -20.48 -0.33 22.20
N TYR A 171 -20.52 -0.76 20.93
CA TYR A 171 -19.69 -1.87 20.46
C TYR A 171 -18.21 -1.48 20.25
N MET A 172 -17.92 -0.20 19.99
CA MET A 172 -16.53 0.31 19.99
C MET A 172 -15.92 0.46 21.39
N ASN A 173 -16.67 0.20 22.47
CA ASN A 173 -16.28 0.44 23.86
C ASN A 173 -15.86 1.91 24.12
N ILE A 174 -16.53 2.89 23.49
CA ILE A 174 -16.21 4.32 23.65
C ILE A 174 -17.16 5.02 24.63
N GLU A 175 -18.37 4.49 24.81
CA GLU A 175 -19.37 4.98 25.77
C GLU A 175 -18.77 5.32 27.14
N GLY A 176 -19.04 6.54 27.62
CA GLY A 176 -18.51 7.07 28.88
C GLY A 176 -17.07 7.60 28.83
N TYR A 177 -16.37 7.53 27.68
CA TYR A 177 -15.00 8.02 27.51
C TYR A 177 -14.77 8.94 26.32
N GLU A 178 -15.40 8.65 25.18
CA GLU A 178 -15.43 9.50 23.98
C GLU A 178 -16.72 9.21 23.19
N SER A 179 -17.26 10.17 22.43
CA SER A 179 -18.39 9.94 21.51
C SER A 179 -17.96 9.79 20.06
N VAL A 180 -18.84 9.33 19.16
CA VAL A 180 -18.54 9.28 17.72
C VAL A 180 -18.30 10.66 17.12
N GLU A 181 -18.97 11.70 17.63
CA GLU A 181 -18.76 13.10 17.28
C GLU A 181 -17.36 13.59 17.72
N GLU A 182 -16.97 13.30 18.96
CA GLU A 182 -15.62 13.62 19.47
C GLU A 182 -14.51 12.90 18.68
N LEU A 183 -14.79 11.69 18.16
CA LEU A 183 -13.84 11.01 17.26
C LEU A 183 -13.62 11.76 15.94
N PHE A 184 -14.59 12.54 15.44
CA PHE A 184 -14.38 13.39 14.26
C PHE A 184 -13.47 14.58 14.53
N GLU A 185 -13.31 15.04 15.78
CA GLU A 185 -12.35 16.11 16.13
C GLU A 185 -10.89 15.69 15.86
N LYS A 186 -10.61 14.38 15.86
CA LYS A 186 -9.30 13.83 15.49
C LYS A 186 -8.94 14.02 14.01
N ILE A 187 -9.91 14.39 13.15
CA ILE A 187 -9.68 14.82 11.77
C ILE A 187 -9.64 16.36 11.78
N PRO A 188 -8.46 17.00 11.81
CA PRO A 188 -8.32 18.43 12.08
C PRO A 188 -8.62 19.33 10.86
N GLY A 189 -8.79 18.75 9.67
CA GLY A 189 -9.12 19.45 8.44
C GLY A 189 -10.60 19.38 8.09
N GLU A 190 -11.00 20.20 7.11
CA GLU A 190 -12.32 20.15 6.45
C GLU A 190 -12.53 18.84 5.66
N HIS A 191 -11.42 18.17 5.31
CA HIS A 191 -11.40 16.87 4.64
C HIS A 191 -10.41 15.91 5.32
N GLY A 192 -10.64 14.61 5.19
CA GLY A 192 -9.74 13.56 5.68
C GLY A 192 -10.48 12.28 6.07
N THR A 193 -9.72 11.26 6.49
CA THR A 193 -10.27 9.97 6.93
C THR A 193 -9.54 9.46 8.16
N LEU A 194 -10.30 8.99 9.17
CA LEU A 194 -9.81 8.23 10.30
C LEU A 194 -10.42 6.83 10.27
N VAL A 195 -9.58 5.80 10.23
CA VAL A 195 -9.99 4.41 10.40
C VAL A 195 -9.49 3.89 11.74
N ILE A 196 -10.40 3.32 12.52
CA ILE A 196 -10.12 2.71 13.82
C ILE A 196 -10.41 1.21 13.69
N ILE A 197 -9.40 0.39 13.94
CA ILE A 197 -9.51 -1.08 13.98
C ILE A 197 -9.38 -1.51 15.43
N SER A 198 -10.43 -2.10 16.01
CA SER A 198 -10.48 -2.50 17.41
C SER A 198 -10.76 -4.00 17.55
N LYS A 199 -10.71 -4.51 18.80
CA LYS A 199 -10.72 -5.95 19.13
C LYS A 199 -9.66 -6.70 18.28
N LEU A 200 -8.40 -6.30 18.46
CA LEU A 200 -7.28 -6.79 17.65
C LEU A 200 -7.14 -8.31 17.74
N GLU A 201 -6.76 -8.94 16.64
CA GLU A 201 -6.69 -10.40 16.59
C GLU A 201 -5.59 -10.96 17.51
N ARG A 202 -5.87 -12.15 18.03
CA ARG A 202 -5.07 -12.80 19.08
C ARG A 202 -4.73 -14.23 18.71
N THR A 203 -3.55 -14.67 19.14
CA THR A 203 -3.10 -16.06 19.01
C THR A 203 -3.94 -16.98 19.92
N PRO A 204 -3.90 -18.31 19.73
CA PRO A 204 -4.56 -19.25 20.64
C PRO A 204 -4.09 -19.19 22.11
N ARG A 205 -3.02 -18.46 22.41
CA ARG A 205 -2.53 -18.21 23.77
C ARG A 205 -3.09 -16.93 24.40
N GLY A 206 -3.92 -16.17 23.68
CA GLY A 206 -4.49 -14.88 24.11
C GLY A 206 -3.57 -13.67 23.89
N GLU A 207 -2.33 -13.88 23.47
CA GLU A 207 -1.40 -12.81 23.06
C GLU A 207 -1.86 -12.17 21.73
N LEU A 208 -1.57 -10.89 21.49
CA LEU A 208 -1.84 -10.24 20.20
C LEU A 208 -1.18 -11.01 19.03
N ALA A 209 -1.81 -11.00 17.86
CA ALA A 209 -1.23 -11.52 16.61
C ALA A 209 -0.15 -10.60 16.00
N ILE A 210 0.10 -9.45 16.65
CA ILE A 210 1.14 -8.47 16.33
C ILE A 210 1.98 -8.17 17.58
N ASN A 211 3.27 -7.92 17.39
CA ASN A 211 4.15 -7.44 18.44
C ASN A 211 4.23 -5.90 18.40
N ILE A 212 3.73 -5.26 19.46
CA ILE A 212 3.76 -3.81 19.68
C ILE A 212 4.60 -3.41 20.91
N THR A 213 5.12 -4.39 21.65
CA THR A 213 5.84 -4.19 22.92
C THR A 213 7.36 -4.16 22.72
N GLY A 214 7.89 -4.83 21.68
CA GLY A 214 9.31 -4.90 21.35
C GLY A 214 9.93 -3.53 21.01
N ASP A 215 9.57 -2.95 19.87
CA ASP A 215 9.85 -1.54 19.56
C ASP A 215 8.57 -0.72 19.67
N LYS A 216 8.51 0.17 20.67
CA LYS A 216 7.38 1.09 20.92
C LYS A 216 7.12 2.07 19.76
N ARG A 217 8.02 2.14 18.78
CA ARG A 217 7.94 2.95 17.55
C ARG A 217 7.66 2.12 16.29
N ASP A 218 7.26 0.86 16.42
CA ASP A 218 7.00 -0.02 15.28
C ASP A 218 5.74 -0.88 15.52
N ILE A 219 5.32 -1.61 14.49
CA ILE A 219 4.36 -2.72 14.58
C ILE A 219 5.02 -3.91 13.88
N GLN A 220 5.18 -5.01 14.60
CA GLN A 220 5.96 -6.15 14.13
C GLN A 220 5.09 -7.40 13.98
N ALA A 221 5.41 -8.22 12.97
CA ALA A 221 4.85 -9.57 12.85
C ALA A 221 5.48 -10.50 13.91
N ILE A 222 4.79 -11.59 14.22
CA ILE A 222 5.32 -12.66 15.05
C ILE A 222 6.01 -13.68 14.15
N GLY A 223 7.28 -13.97 14.42
CA GLY A 223 8.06 -15.00 13.73
C GLY A 223 9.55 -14.71 13.75
N ASP A 224 10.34 -15.75 14.06
CA ASP A 224 11.79 -15.71 14.04
C ASP A 224 12.33 -15.76 12.60
N ASP A 225 13.57 -15.30 12.39
CA ASP A 225 14.31 -15.31 11.11
C ASP A 225 13.63 -14.64 9.90
N LEU A 226 12.59 -13.84 10.12
CA LEU A 226 11.95 -13.04 9.06
C LEU A 226 12.86 -11.91 8.55
N PRO A 227 12.95 -11.67 7.21
CA PRO A 227 13.61 -10.49 6.65
C PRO A 227 13.07 -9.19 7.25
N PRO A 228 13.88 -8.11 7.37
CA PRO A 228 13.47 -6.88 8.07
C PRO A 228 12.15 -6.29 7.60
N HIS A 229 11.90 -6.26 6.28
CA HIS A 229 10.64 -5.76 5.69
C HIS A 229 9.43 -6.69 5.84
N LYS A 230 9.62 -7.93 6.31
CA LYS A 230 8.53 -8.85 6.68
C LYS A 230 8.27 -8.88 8.19
N LEU A 231 9.30 -8.60 8.99
CA LEU A 231 9.18 -8.49 10.43
C LEU A 231 8.60 -7.13 10.84
N SER A 232 9.18 -6.03 10.34
CA SER A 232 8.88 -4.65 10.75
C SER A 232 7.97 -3.94 9.74
N LEU A 233 6.84 -3.41 10.22
CA LEU A 233 5.99 -2.52 9.41
C LEU A 233 6.76 -1.28 8.98
N ARG A 234 7.53 -0.65 9.88
CA ARG A 234 8.39 0.48 9.53
C ARG A 234 9.29 0.14 8.33
N LYS A 235 9.99 -1.00 8.36
CA LYS A 235 10.86 -1.43 7.25
C LYS A 235 10.12 -1.81 5.97
N TYR A 236 8.86 -2.24 6.05
CA TYR A 236 8.02 -2.41 4.87
C TYR A 236 7.62 -1.06 4.25
N LEU A 237 7.20 -0.10 5.09
CA LEU A 237 6.76 1.23 4.67
C LEU A 237 7.91 2.08 4.09
N GLU A 238 9.14 1.91 4.57
CA GLU A 238 10.34 2.55 4.01
C GLU A 238 10.54 2.27 2.50
N ILE A 239 10.09 1.11 2.01
CA ILE A 239 10.29 0.65 0.62
C ILE A 239 8.98 0.52 -0.18
N LEU A 240 7.85 0.98 0.36
CA LEU A 240 6.53 0.72 -0.22
C LEU A 240 6.33 1.38 -1.59
N TYR A 241 6.94 2.56 -1.77
CA TYR A 241 6.84 3.39 -2.98
C TYR A 241 8.23 3.79 -3.49
N LEU A 242 8.43 3.77 -4.82
CA LEU A 242 9.68 4.24 -5.44
C LEU A 242 9.81 5.77 -5.34
N ASP A 243 8.74 6.48 -5.66
CA ASP A 243 8.55 7.93 -5.61
C ASP A 243 7.47 8.27 -4.57
N PRO A 244 7.83 8.36 -3.27
CA PRO A 244 6.91 8.49 -2.14
C PRO A 244 6.38 9.92 -1.97
N LYS A 245 5.18 10.19 -2.50
CA LYS A 245 4.53 11.51 -2.38
C LYS A 245 3.99 11.82 -0.97
N MET A 246 3.37 10.85 -0.31
CA MET A 246 2.81 10.97 1.03
C MET A 246 3.88 10.79 2.12
N ALA A 247 3.83 11.59 3.19
CA ALA A 247 4.57 11.38 4.43
C ALA A 247 3.83 10.36 5.32
N ILE A 248 4.56 9.46 5.97
CA ILE A 248 3.97 8.42 6.82
C ILE A 248 4.58 8.53 8.22
N THR A 249 3.75 8.65 9.24
CA THR A 249 4.15 8.62 10.66
C THR A 249 3.63 7.31 11.27
N LEU A 250 4.51 6.54 11.91
CA LEU A 250 4.14 5.31 12.60
C LEU A 250 4.49 5.45 14.09
N ARG A 251 3.56 5.17 14.99
CA ARG A 251 3.80 5.16 16.45
C ARG A 251 4.46 6.47 16.93
N GLY A 252 3.93 7.61 16.47
CA GLY A 252 4.49 8.95 16.74
C GLY A 252 5.89 9.25 16.16
N LYS A 253 6.43 8.44 15.24
CA LYS A 253 7.71 8.71 14.56
C LYS A 253 7.61 8.48 13.05
N ASP A 254 8.00 9.50 12.29
CA ASP A 254 8.09 9.48 10.82
C ASP A 254 8.88 8.28 10.27
N VAL A 255 8.34 7.71 9.20
CA VAL A 255 8.97 6.69 8.37
C VAL A 255 9.66 7.41 7.22
N TYR A 256 10.99 7.36 7.20
CA TYR A 256 11.79 7.95 6.14
C TYR A 256 11.91 6.96 4.98
N PRO A 257 11.32 7.23 3.80
CA PRO A 257 11.44 6.31 2.68
C PRO A 257 12.89 6.10 2.27
N ARG A 258 13.23 4.90 1.82
CA ARG A 258 14.54 4.54 1.30
C ARG A 258 14.46 4.42 -0.22
N LYS A 259 15.37 5.08 -0.93
CA LYS A 259 15.51 4.87 -2.37
C LYS A 259 16.12 3.50 -2.60
N VAL A 260 15.39 2.57 -3.23
CA VAL A 260 15.76 1.16 -3.43
C VAL A 260 17.17 0.96 -4.00
N VAL A 261 17.66 1.90 -4.81
CA VAL A 261 18.96 1.86 -5.49
C VAL A 261 19.98 2.86 -4.96
N ASP A 262 19.76 3.39 -3.75
CA ASP A 262 20.65 4.33 -3.07
C ASP A 262 22.10 3.85 -3.06
N ASN A 263 22.36 2.63 -2.59
CA ASN A 263 23.68 2.08 -2.34
C ASN A 263 24.01 0.92 -3.31
N TRP A 264 23.46 1.01 -4.53
CA TRP A 264 23.74 0.07 -5.62
C TRP A 264 24.93 0.57 -6.44
N MET A 265 26.05 -0.14 -6.32
CA MET A 265 27.24 0.06 -7.16
C MET A 265 27.05 -0.59 -8.53
N ALA A 266 27.93 -0.24 -9.49
CA ALA A 266 27.96 -0.85 -10.83
C ALA A 266 26.61 -0.82 -11.58
N ARG A 267 25.78 0.20 -11.36
CA ARG A 267 24.41 0.26 -11.89
C ARG A 267 24.36 0.23 -13.41
N TYR A 268 23.45 -0.60 -13.91
CA TYR A 268 23.15 -0.77 -15.32
C TYR A 268 21.64 -0.70 -15.58
N ILE A 269 21.23 -0.06 -16.67
CA ILE A 269 19.82 0.00 -17.09
C ILE A 269 19.68 -0.77 -18.39
N VAL A 270 18.82 -1.79 -18.37
CA VAL A 270 18.42 -2.58 -19.54
C VAL A 270 17.01 -2.21 -19.95
N SER A 271 16.70 -2.31 -21.25
CA SER A 271 15.33 -2.20 -21.78
C SER A 271 14.95 -3.51 -22.45
N TYR A 272 13.97 -4.22 -21.90
CA TYR A 272 13.47 -5.48 -22.46
C TYR A 272 12.46 -5.18 -23.56
N ASN A 273 12.81 -5.52 -24.80
CA ASN A 273 11.96 -5.31 -25.97
C ASN A 273 10.76 -6.28 -26.02
N GLY A 274 9.80 -5.94 -26.89
CA GLY A 274 8.40 -6.36 -26.87
C GLY A 274 8.06 -7.85 -26.94
N ASP A 275 9.05 -8.74 -27.11
CA ASP A 275 8.93 -10.21 -27.16
C ASP A 275 8.60 -10.82 -25.79
N MET A 276 7.52 -10.36 -25.18
CA MET A 276 6.98 -10.79 -23.91
C MET A 276 5.53 -11.18 -24.13
N THR A 277 5.07 -12.20 -23.42
CA THR A 277 3.66 -12.56 -23.40
C THR A 277 2.80 -11.36 -22.95
N THR A 278 1.52 -11.40 -23.35
CA THR A 278 0.54 -10.31 -23.18
C THR A 278 -0.78 -10.87 -22.65
N GLU A 279 -0.74 -11.97 -21.91
CA GLU A 279 -1.95 -12.70 -21.49
C GLU A 279 -2.78 -11.88 -20.49
N SER A 280 -2.12 -11.33 -19.46
CA SER A 280 -2.72 -10.37 -18.52
C SER A 280 -3.18 -9.08 -19.22
N LEU A 281 -2.46 -8.62 -20.24
CA LEU A 281 -2.84 -7.43 -21.02
C LEU A 281 -4.11 -7.63 -21.85
N ASN A 282 -4.21 -8.76 -22.57
CA ASN A 282 -5.38 -9.07 -23.36
C ASN A 282 -6.61 -9.35 -22.47
N LYS A 283 -6.41 -10.04 -21.33
CA LYS A 283 -7.44 -10.21 -20.29
C LYS A 283 -7.91 -8.86 -19.74
N THR A 284 -6.99 -7.94 -19.46
CA THR A 284 -7.30 -6.58 -19.00
C THR A 284 -8.16 -5.81 -19.99
N ILE A 285 -7.76 -5.78 -21.26
CA ILE A 285 -8.50 -5.08 -22.32
C ILE A 285 -9.91 -5.66 -22.46
N HIS A 286 -10.06 -6.98 -22.47
CA HIS A 286 -11.36 -7.65 -22.58
C HIS A 286 -12.30 -7.33 -21.40
N GLU A 287 -11.78 -7.31 -20.17
CA GLU A 287 -12.59 -6.96 -18.99
C GLU A 287 -13.07 -5.50 -19.03
N ILE A 288 -12.20 -4.56 -19.40
CA ILE A 288 -12.57 -3.13 -19.51
C ILE A 288 -13.56 -2.91 -20.67
N GLU A 289 -13.39 -3.63 -21.79
CA GLU A 289 -14.36 -3.63 -22.90
C GLU A 289 -15.74 -4.18 -22.47
N ALA A 290 -15.77 -5.22 -21.63
CA ALA A 290 -17.01 -5.75 -21.07
C ALA A 290 -17.68 -4.75 -20.10
N GLN A 291 -16.91 -4.11 -19.21
CA GLN A 291 -17.41 -3.06 -18.31
C GLN A 291 -17.96 -1.87 -19.08
N LYS A 292 -17.23 -1.37 -20.08
CA LYS A 292 -17.70 -0.29 -20.98
C LYS A 292 -19.04 -0.67 -21.61
N LYS A 293 -19.17 -1.87 -22.16
CA LYS A 293 -20.41 -2.36 -22.80
C LYS A 293 -21.58 -2.47 -21.81
N GLN A 294 -21.31 -2.76 -20.53
CA GLN A 294 -22.32 -2.72 -19.47
C GLN A 294 -22.77 -1.29 -19.14
N LEU A 295 -21.83 -0.35 -19.01
CA LEU A 295 -22.12 1.08 -18.80
C LEU A 295 -22.90 1.69 -19.97
N GLU A 296 -22.54 1.36 -21.21
CA GLU A 296 -23.27 1.79 -22.41
C GLU A 296 -24.72 1.28 -22.42
N ARG A 297 -24.97 0.04 -21.97
CA ARG A 297 -26.31 -0.52 -21.80
C ARG A 297 -27.10 0.22 -20.72
N GLN A 298 -26.51 0.45 -19.54
CA GLN A 298 -27.16 1.20 -18.45
C GLN A 298 -27.50 2.63 -18.86
N ARG A 299 -26.56 3.31 -19.54
CA ARG A 299 -26.78 4.64 -20.13
C ARG A 299 -27.96 4.65 -21.10
N THR A 300 -28.01 3.66 -22.00
CA THR A 300 -29.08 3.55 -23.01
C THR A 300 -30.43 3.26 -22.37
N LEU A 301 -30.47 2.40 -21.34
CA LEU A 301 -31.68 2.13 -20.57
C LEU A 301 -32.18 3.41 -19.87
N LEU A 302 -31.32 4.11 -19.13
CA LEU A 302 -31.66 5.36 -18.45
C LEU A 302 -32.15 6.44 -19.43
N MET A 303 -31.55 6.54 -20.62
CA MET A 303 -32.03 7.42 -21.68
C MET A 303 -33.44 7.03 -22.17
N SER A 304 -33.71 5.73 -22.34
CA SER A 304 -35.02 5.25 -22.80
C SER A 304 -36.13 5.40 -21.75
N GLU A 305 -35.83 5.14 -20.48
CA GLU A 305 -36.77 5.32 -19.35
C GLU A 305 -37.12 6.79 -19.11
N ASN A 306 -36.25 7.71 -19.52
CA ASN A 306 -36.41 9.15 -19.37
C ASN A 306 -36.66 9.88 -20.71
N ALA A 307 -36.99 9.14 -21.78
CA ALA A 307 -37.06 9.68 -23.15
C ALA A 307 -38.03 10.88 -23.28
N GLU A 308 -39.15 10.83 -22.57
CA GLU A 308 -40.18 11.89 -22.55
C GLU A 308 -39.59 13.24 -22.10
N TYR A 309 -38.74 13.25 -21.07
CA TYR A 309 -38.10 14.47 -20.55
C TYR A 309 -37.09 15.12 -21.51
N TYR A 310 -36.64 14.41 -22.56
CA TYR A 310 -35.73 14.95 -23.58
C TYR A 310 -36.47 15.55 -24.78
N ASN A 311 -37.76 15.27 -24.96
CA ASN A 311 -38.55 15.70 -26.12
C ASN A 311 -39.40 16.96 -25.87
N GLU A 312 -39.62 17.35 -24.60
CA GLU A 312 -40.48 18.49 -24.26
C GLU A 312 -39.73 19.82 -24.12
N GLU A 313 -40.07 20.79 -24.98
CA GLU A 313 -39.82 22.21 -24.76
C GLU A 313 -40.87 22.80 -23.79
N ASN A 314 -40.41 23.09 -22.56
CA ASN A 314 -41.09 23.89 -21.51
C ASN A 314 -42.36 23.35 -20.82
N ARG A 315 -42.22 23.03 -19.51
CA ARG A 315 -42.96 23.68 -18.40
C ARG A 315 -42.28 23.43 -17.03
N TYR A 316 -42.57 24.30 -16.06
CA TYR A 316 -42.01 24.29 -14.69
C TYR A 316 -42.76 23.31 -13.75
N ASP A 317 -42.11 22.94 -12.63
CA ASP A 317 -42.62 22.23 -11.44
C ASP A 317 -43.64 21.08 -11.71
N GLU A 318 -43.31 19.78 -11.63
CA GLU A 318 -42.58 19.10 -10.55
C GLU A 318 -41.44 18.17 -11.03
N GLY A 319 -41.28 17.99 -12.35
CA GLY A 319 -40.31 17.04 -12.93
C GLY A 319 -38.82 17.42 -12.82
N SER A 320 -38.51 18.57 -12.22
CA SER A 320 -37.17 19.17 -12.17
C SER A 320 -36.12 18.26 -11.50
N GLU A 321 -36.46 17.67 -10.35
CA GLU A 321 -35.54 16.83 -9.57
C GLU A 321 -35.19 15.52 -10.28
N ARG A 322 -36.19 14.79 -10.78
CA ARG A 322 -35.96 13.56 -11.55
C ARG A 322 -35.14 13.85 -12.82
N LYS A 323 -35.47 14.94 -13.54
CA LYS A 323 -34.71 15.40 -14.71
C LYS A 323 -33.27 15.79 -14.35
N ARG A 324 -33.04 16.39 -13.19
CA ARG A 324 -31.70 16.69 -12.64
C ARG A 324 -30.93 15.42 -12.28
N MET A 325 -31.53 14.49 -11.53
CA MET A 325 -30.92 13.21 -11.16
C MET A 325 -30.56 12.38 -12.39
N ALA A 326 -31.47 12.23 -13.35
CA ALA A 326 -31.23 11.50 -14.60
C ALA A 326 -30.09 12.14 -15.41
N ARG A 327 -30.03 13.48 -15.51
CA ARG A 327 -28.92 14.20 -16.14
C ARG A 327 -27.58 13.97 -15.43
N THR A 328 -27.54 14.04 -14.09
CA THR A 328 -26.34 13.79 -13.30
C THR A 328 -25.85 12.35 -13.47
N GLN A 329 -26.74 11.37 -13.41
CA GLN A 329 -26.41 9.96 -13.59
C GLN A 329 -25.97 9.64 -15.04
N LEU A 330 -26.57 10.30 -16.04
CA LEU A 330 -26.13 10.21 -17.43
C LEU A 330 -24.74 10.82 -17.64
N ALA A 331 -24.46 11.97 -17.01
CA ALA A 331 -23.14 12.58 -17.03
C ALA A 331 -22.09 11.66 -16.39
N LYS A 332 -22.43 11.01 -15.27
CA LYS A 332 -21.59 9.98 -14.64
C LYS A 332 -21.31 8.81 -15.59
N TYR A 333 -22.33 8.18 -16.18
CA TYR A 333 -22.11 7.08 -17.12
C TYR A 333 -21.25 7.49 -18.33
N ASN A 334 -21.41 8.70 -18.86
CA ASN A 334 -20.56 9.19 -19.94
C ASN A 334 -19.10 9.43 -19.50
N ALA A 335 -18.87 9.88 -18.26
CA ALA A 335 -17.52 9.99 -17.68
C ALA A 335 -16.89 8.60 -17.50
N ASP A 336 -17.62 7.65 -16.92
CA ASP A 336 -17.15 6.28 -16.68
C ASP A 336 -16.82 5.56 -18.01
N ILE A 337 -17.65 5.71 -19.05
CA ILE A 337 -17.38 5.17 -20.40
C ILE A 337 -16.08 5.78 -20.98
N LYS A 338 -15.89 7.09 -20.85
CA LYS A 338 -14.70 7.80 -21.34
C LYS A 338 -13.43 7.39 -20.57
N ILE A 339 -13.55 7.07 -19.28
CA ILE A 339 -12.47 6.45 -18.49
C ILE A 339 -12.10 5.11 -19.12
N CYS A 340 -13.05 4.18 -19.28
CA CYS A 340 -12.78 2.87 -19.88
C CYS A 340 -12.15 2.97 -21.29
N GLU A 341 -12.59 3.92 -22.14
CA GLU A 341 -11.96 4.18 -23.45
C GLU A 341 -10.50 4.62 -23.33
N THR A 342 -10.20 5.46 -22.35
CA THR A 342 -8.84 5.95 -22.08
C THR A 342 -7.95 4.81 -21.58
N GLU A 343 -8.45 3.96 -20.67
CA GLU A 343 -7.74 2.79 -20.14
C GLU A 343 -7.46 1.76 -21.24
N ILE A 344 -8.43 1.47 -22.11
CA ILE A 344 -8.23 0.61 -23.29
C ILE A 344 -7.16 1.19 -24.23
N ALA A 345 -7.16 2.51 -24.46
CA ALA A 345 -6.14 3.16 -25.29
C ALA A 345 -4.75 3.08 -24.66
N VAL A 346 -4.61 3.30 -23.34
CA VAL A 346 -3.36 3.17 -22.58
C VAL A 346 -2.84 1.73 -22.63
N ALA A 347 -3.70 0.74 -22.34
CA ALA A 347 -3.34 -0.68 -22.38
C ALA A 347 -2.91 -1.13 -23.78
N ARG A 348 -3.63 -0.71 -24.84
CA ARG A 348 -3.25 -0.99 -26.23
C ARG A 348 -1.93 -0.32 -26.61
N ALA A 349 -1.68 0.91 -26.15
CA ALA A 349 -0.41 1.59 -26.36
C ALA A 349 0.77 0.93 -25.63
N GLU A 350 0.54 0.23 -24.51
CA GLU A 350 1.57 -0.53 -23.79
C GLU A 350 2.01 -1.82 -24.51
N LYS A 351 1.23 -2.27 -25.50
CA LYS A 351 1.58 -3.44 -26.32
C LYS A 351 2.83 -3.16 -27.15
N GLY A 352 3.89 -3.93 -26.89
CA GLY A 352 5.18 -3.82 -27.59
C GLY A 352 6.14 -2.77 -27.04
N LYS A 353 5.75 -1.94 -26.06
CA LYS A 353 6.71 -1.05 -25.36
C LYS A 353 7.78 -1.86 -24.65
N SER A 354 8.97 -1.26 -24.53
CA SER A 354 10.08 -1.84 -23.79
C SER A 354 9.95 -1.58 -22.29
N ILE A 355 10.28 -2.60 -21.50
CA ILE A 355 10.24 -2.53 -20.03
C ILE A 355 11.65 -2.22 -19.53
N LYS A 356 11.80 -1.12 -18.79
CA LYS A 356 13.08 -0.78 -18.16
C LYS A 356 13.28 -1.62 -16.90
N ALA A 357 14.45 -2.21 -16.76
CA ALA A 357 14.92 -2.80 -15.52
C ALA A 357 16.27 -2.19 -15.15
N VAL A 358 16.49 -1.96 -13.86
CA VAL A 358 17.78 -1.47 -13.34
C VAL A 358 18.42 -2.59 -12.55
N ILE A 359 19.69 -2.85 -12.82
CA ILE A 359 20.50 -3.90 -12.19
C ILE A 359 21.64 -3.20 -11.43
N GLY A 360 22.00 -3.71 -10.26
CA GLY A 360 23.10 -3.17 -9.46
C GLY A 360 23.65 -4.15 -8.44
N LEU A 361 24.78 -3.78 -7.82
CA LEU A 361 25.41 -4.52 -6.74
C LEU A 361 25.20 -3.77 -5.42
N HIS A 362 24.30 -4.26 -4.58
CA HIS A 362 23.96 -3.69 -3.29
C HIS A 362 25.01 -4.09 -2.25
N VAL A 363 25.84 -3.14 -1.81
CA VAL A 363 27.05 -3.42 -1.02
C VAL A 363 26.91 -3.29 0.50
N GLU A 364 25.86 -2.63 1.00
CA GLU A 364 25.64 -2.44 2.45
C GLU A 364 24.70 -3.49 3.07
N ASN A 365 23.56 -3.79 2.43
CA ASN A 365 22.64 -4.85 2.89
C ASN A 365 22.49 -5.92 1.80
N ARG A 366 23.61 -6.61 1.51
CA ARG A 366 23.72 -7.57 0.39
C ARG A 366 22.75 -8.77 0.48
N GLU A 367 22.17 -9.05 1.65
CA GLU A 367 21.14 -10.08 1.84
C GLU A 367 19.80 -9.71 1.19
N GLU A 368 19.49 -8.42 1.10
CA GLU A 368 18.26 -7.87 0.52
C GLU A 368 18.22 -7.98 -1.02
N CYS A 369 19.19 -8.66 -1.64
CA CYS A 369 19.31 -8.78 -3.09
C CYS A 369 18.17 -9.58 -3.76
N GLY A 370 18.19 -9.71 -5.09
CA GLY A 370 17.15 -10.41 -5.86
C GLY A 370 16.37 -9.47 -6.78
N ILE A 371 15.19 -9.91 -7.23
CA ILE A 371 14.32 -9.11 -8.09
C ILE A 371 13.25 -8.41 -7.25
N HIS A 372 13.18 -7.09 -7.36
CA HIS A 372 12.20 -6.22 -6.71
C HIS A 372 11.18 -5.75 -7.76
N PHE A 373 9.93 -6.16 -7.59
CA PHE A 373 8.84 -5.88 -8.50
C PHE A 373 7.94 -4.80 -7.92
N TYR A 374 7.83 -3.68 -8.64
CA TYR A 374 6.87 -2.62 -8.40
C TYR A 374 5.85 -2.60 -9.54
N VAL A 375 4.62 -2.19 -9.25
CA VAL A 375 3.56 -1.93 -10.23
C VAL A 375 3.02 -0.54 -9.96
N ASN A 376 3.07 0.35 -10.95
CA ASN A 376 2.63 1.74 -10.83
C ASN A 376 3.12 2.39 -9.52
N ASN A 377 4.44 2.48 -9.31
CA ASN A 377 5.09 3.01 -8.10
C ASN A 377 4.99 2.14 -6.82
N ARG A 378 4.05 1.19 -6.71
CA ARG A 378 3.81 0.38 -5.50
C ARG A 378 4.57 -0.94 -5.51
N LEU A 379 5.26 -1.26 -4.41
CA LEU A 379 5.92 -2.56 -4.19
C LEU A 379 4.92 -3.71 -4.22
N ILE A 380 5.22 -4.77 -4.99
CA ILE A 380 4.44 -6.04 -5.03
C ILE A 380 5.27 -7.21 -4.48
N ILE A 381 6.53 -7.35 -4.88
CA ILE A 381 7.45 -8.38 -4.36
C ILE A 381 8.83 -7.78 -4.13
N PHE A 382 9.41 -7.96 -2.94
CA PHE A 382 10.77 -7.54 -2.62
C PHE A 382 11.72 -8.73 -2.55
N GLY A 383 12.89 -8.65 -3.19
CA GLY A 383 13.97 -9.64 -3.06
C GLY A 383 13.64 -11.04 -3.59
N HIS A 384 12.84 -11.17 -4.65
CA HIS A 384 12.51 -12.46 -5.27
C HIS A 384 13.78 -13.18 -5.72
N LYS A 385 14.00 -14.40 -5.21
CA LYS A 385 15.16 -15.25 -5.55
C LYS A 385 14.73 -16.26 -6.62
N SER A 386 15.13 -16.02 -7.86
CA SER A 386 14.94 -16.96 -8.97
C SER A 386 15.94 -18.14 -8.91
N LYS A 387 15.94 -18.98 -9.96
CA LYS A 387 16.92 -20.07 -10.11
C LYS A 387 18.36 -19.56 -10.13
N PHE A 388 18.61 -18.34 -10.62
CA PHE A 388 19.95 -17.74 -10.64
C PHE A 388 20.52 -17.57 -9.22
N TRP A 389 19.81 -16.87 -8.33
CA TRP A 389 20.27 -16.63 -6.94
C TRP A 389 20.30 -17.88 -6.07
N ASN A 390 19.49 -18.89 -6.39
CA ASN A 390 19.47 -20.15 -5.63
C ASN A 390 20.65 -21.07 -6.01
N ASN A 391 21.16 -20.96 -7.24
CA ASN A 391 22.23 -21.82 -7.76
C ASN A 391 23.63 -21.16 -7.74
N ASN A 392 23.73 -19.85 -7.43
CA ASN A 392 24.97 -19.09 -7.52
C ASN A 392 25.26 -18.31 -6.21
N GLU A 393 26.27 -18.73 -5.47
CA GLU A 393 26.72 -18.03 -4.24
C GLU A 393 27.29 -16.62 -4.51
N GLU A 394 27.87 -16.40 -5.69
CA GLU A 394 28.37 -15.09 -6.11
C GLU A 394 27.25 -14.10 -6.47
N ALA A 395 25.98 -14.54 -6.52
CA ALA A 395 24.83 -13.69 -6.77
C ALA A 395 24.42 -12.82 -5.56
N ILE A 396 25.05 -12.99 -4.40
CA ILE A 396 24.79 -12.16 -3.21
C ILE A 396 25.07 -10.68 -3.51
N GLY A 397 24.21 -9.77 -3.04
CA GLY A 397 24.24 -8.34 -3.38
C GLY A 397 23.71 -7.98 -4.78
N ILE A 398 23.72 -8.88 -5.77
CA ILE A 398 23.21 -8.57 -7.12
C ILE A 398 21.69 -8.43 -7.08
N SER A 399 21.20 -7.26 -7.48
CA SER A 399 19.81 -6.85 -7.34
C SER A 399 19.26 -6.27 -8.64
N VAL A 400 17.96 -6.47 -8.89
CA VAL A 400 17.24 -5.95 -10.05
C VAL A 400 15.96 -5.30 -9.56
N TYR A 401 15.61 -4.09 -9.99
CA TYR A 401 14.26 -3.55 -9.80
C TYR A 401 13.57 -3.22 -11.12
N LEU A 402 12.24 -3.36 -11.13
CA LEU A 402 11.35 -3.01 -12.23
C LEU A 402 10.15 -2.22 -11.72
N ASP A 403 9.80 -1.11 -12.39
CA ASP A 403 8.46 -0.51 -12.32
C ASP A 403 7.64 -1.00 -13.52
N LEU A 404 6.63 -1.82 -13.24
CA LEU A 404 5.74 -2.42 -14.22
C LEU A 404 4.42 -1.66 -14.29
N LYS A 405 3.69 -1.79 -15.41
CA LYS A 405 2.36 -1.19 -15.56
C LYS A 405 1.26 -2.20 -15.24
N PHE A 406 0.29 -1.77 -14.43
CA PHE A 406 -0.80 -2.63 -13.94
C PHE A 406 -1.51 -3.37 -15.07
N CYS A 407 -1.81 -2.67 -16.17
CA CYS A 407 -2.50 -3.26 -17.32
C CYS A 407 -1.76 -4.47 -17.94
N ARG A 408 -0.44 -4.58 -17.75
CA ARG A 408 0.38 -5.69 -18.26
C ARG A 408 0.75 -6.71 -17.18
N PHE A 409 0.85 -6.28 -15.92
CA PHE A 409 1.23 -7.11 -14.79
C PHE A 409 0.31 -6.83 -13.61
N ARG A 410 -0.89 -7.41 -13.65
CA ARG A 410 -1.87 -7.27 -12.57
C ARG A 410 -1.40 -7.99 -11.30
N PRO A 411 -1.34 -7.30 -10.15
CA PRO A 411 -1.11 -7.94 -8.87
C PRO A 411 -2.24 -8.90 -8.46
N THR A 412 -2.01 -9.73 -7.45
CA THR A 412 -3.08 -10.45 -6.73
C THR A 412 -3.89 -9.50 -5.85
N SER A 413 -5.03 -9.96 -5.32
CA SER A 413 -5.92 -9.16 -4.45
C SER A 413 -5.26 -8.63 -3.16
N ASN A 414 -4.26 -9.31 -2.59
CA ASN A 414 -3.42 -8.84 -1.48
C ASN A 414 -2.18 -8.03 -1.92
N LYS A 415 -2.01 -7.80 -3.23
CA LYS A 415 -0.86 -7.11 -3.84
C LYS A 415 0.52 -7.72 -3.50
N GLN A 416 0.59 -9.01 -3.14
CA GLN A 416 1.86 -9.71 -2.83
C GLN A 416 2.34 -10.68 -3.94
N GLY A 417 1.66 -10.72 -5.08
CA GLY A 417 1.93 -11.61 -6.21
C GLY A 417 1.31 -11.08 -7.50
N PHE A 418 1.24 -11.92 -8.55
CA PHE A 418 0.67 -11.55 -9.86
C PHE A 418 -0.42 -12.54 -10.31
N GLU A 419 -1.49 -12.03 -10.93
CA GLU A 419 -2.62 -12.84 -11.46
C GLU A 419 -2.20 -13.83 -12.56
N CYS A 420 -1.17 -13.50 -13.36
CA CYS A 420 -0.74 -14.32 -14.50
C CYS A 420 0.67 -14.91 -14.27
N PRO A 421 0.79 -16.18 -13.86
CA PRO A 421 2.08 -16.84 -13.68
C PRO A 421 2.93 -16.92 -14.95
N LYS A 422 2.31 -16.96 -16.15
CA LYS A 422 3.05 -17.02 -17.43
C LYS A 422 3.81 -15.72 -17.69
N ASP A 423 3.13 -14.58 -17.62
CA ASP A 423 3.73 -13.26 -17.83
C ASP A 423 4.81 -12.98 -16.76
N PHE A 424 4.54 -13.34 -15.50
CA PHE A 424 5.53 -13.26 -14.41
C PHE A 424 6.77 -14.13 -14.66
N ASN A 425 6.60 -15.42 -14.96
CA ASN A 425 7.72 -16.34 -15.21
C ASN A 425 8.52 -15.95 -16.47
N ALA A 426 7.88 -15.40 -17.49
CA ALA A 426 8.56 -14.84 -18.66
C ALA A 426 9.45 -13.64 -18.28
N MET A 427 8.99 -12.77 -17.38
CA MET A 427 9.76 -11.63 -16.89
C MET A 427 10.96 -12.09 -16.04
N VAL A 428 10.73 -13.01 -15.09
CA VAL A 428 11.82 -13.61 -14.28
C VAL A 428 12.88 -14.24 -15.20
N LYS A 429 12.47 -14.97 -16.25
CA LYS A 429 13.40 -15.56 -17.22
C LYS A 429 14.25 -14.53 -17.97
N LYS A 430 13.69 -13.38 -18.39
CA LYS A 430 14.46 -12.28 -19.01
C LYS A 430 15.42 -11.61 -18.01
N CYS A 431 15.00 -11.49 -16.75
CA CYS A 431 15.88 -11.00 -15.69
C CYS A 431 17.05 -11.95 -15.46
N ASP A 432 16.82 -13.26 -15.32
CA ASP A 432 17.87 -14.28 -15.14
C ASP A 432 18.92 -14.24 -16.28
N GLN A 433 18.46 -14.14 -17.53
CA GLN A 433 19.36 -14.03 -18.70
C GLN A 433 20.24 -12.78 -18.64
N THR A 434 19.68 -11.64 -18.26
CA THR A 434 20.41 -10.37 -18.21
C THR A 434 21.34 -10.29 -17.00
N VAL A 435 20.90 -10.83 -15.86
CA VAL A 435 21.68 -10.91 -14.62
C VAL A 435 22.86 -11.85 -14.76
N GLN A 436 22.76 -12.94 -15.54
CA GLN A 436 23.91 -13.77 -15.88
C GLN A 436 24.99 -12.96 -16.62
N ILE A 437 24.62 -12.22 -17.67
CA ILE A 437 25.57 -11.38 -18.43
C ILE A 437 26.18 -10.30 -17.53
N TYR A 438 25.38 -9.72 -16.64
CA TYR A 438 25.84 -8.73 -15.66
C TYR A 438 26.82 -9.32 -14.64
N HIS A 439 26.55 -10.53 -14.13
CA HIS A 439 27.45 -11.27 -13.22
C HIS A 439 28.78 -11.61 -13.89
N ASP A 440 28.76 -12.07 -15.15
CA ASP A 440 29.97 -12.33 -15.93
C ASP A 440 30.78 -11.05 -16.17
N HIS A 441 30.13 -9.91 -16.43
CA HIS A 441 30.79 -8.61 -16.53
C HIS A 441 31.37 -8.14 -15.17
N LEU A 442 30.65 -8.32 -14.07
CA LEU A 442 31.14 -8.03 -12.72
C LEU A 442 32.42 -8.83 -12.43
N LYS A 443 32.37 -10.15 -12.66
CA LYS A 443 33.45 -11.10 -12.40
C LYS A 443 34.72 -10.79 -13.20
N ASN A 444 34.56 -10.60 -14.51
CA ASN A 444 35.68 -10.57 -15.45
C ASN A 444 36.18 -9.15 -15.76
N THR A 445 35.43 -8.10 -15.44
CA THR A 445 35.77 -6.72 -15.85
C THR A 445 35.61 -5.71 -14.72
N TRP A 446 34.41 -5.60 -14.12
CA TRP A 446 34.15 -4.51 -13.17
C TRP A 446 34.88 -4.69 -11.84
N ILE A 447 34.79 -5.86 -11.18
CA ILE A 447 35.46 -6.10 -9.89
C ILE A 447 36.98 -5.96 -10.02
N PRO A 448 37.67 -6.54 -11.03
CA PRO A 448 39.10 -6.32 -11.25
C PRO A 448 39.50 -4.85 -11.43
N ARG A 449 38.73 -4.09 -12.23
CA ARG A 449 38.98 -2.65 -12.45
C ARG A 449 38.73 -1.83 -11.18
N HIS A 450 37.64 -2.11 -10.47
CA HIS A 450 37.24 -1.43 -9.24
C HIS A 450 38.27 -1.63 -8.12
N MET A 451 38.66 -2.88 -7.87
CA MET A 451 39.68 -3.22 -6.87
C MET A 451 41.03 -2.56 -7.18
N LYS A 452 41.44 -2.51 -8.45
CA LYS A 452 42.69 -1.84 -8.85
C LYS A 452 42.65 -0.32 -8.66
N ASN A 453 41.51 0.32 -8.94
CA ASN A 453 41.41 1.78 -8.96
C ASN A 453 41.10 2.38 -7.59
N GLU A 454 40.13 1.83 -6.87
CA GLU A 454 39.66 2.38 -5.59
C GLU A 454 40.35 1.74 -4.38
N TRP A 455 40.96 0.55 -4.56
CA TRP A 455 41.61 -0.22 -3.48
C TRP A 455 43.06 -0.64 -3.78
N PRO A 456 43.95 0.25 -4.28
CA PRO A 456 45.28 -0.13 -4.77
C PRO A 456 46.23 -0.74 -3.73
N LEU A 457 45.93 -0.57 -2.43
CA LEU A 457 46.71 -1.14 -1.32
C LEU A 457 46.29 -2.59 -0.95
N GLN A 458 45.14 -3.08 -1.45
CA GLN A 458 44.70 -4.46 -1.24
C GLN A 458 45.52 -5.42 -2.13
N LYS A 459 46.48 -6.14 -1.52
CA LYS A 459 47.24 -7.20 -2.21
C LYS A 459 46.46 -8.51 -2.18
N GLY A 460 46.00 -9.00 -3.35
CA GLY A 460 45.27 -10.27 -3.45
C GLY A 460 44.72 -10.54 -4.85
N LYS A 461 43.88 -11.58 -4.98
CA LYS A 461 43.06 -11.82 -6.17
C LYS A 461 41.95 -10.78 -6.25
N SER A 462 41.57 -10.35 -7.45
CA SER A 462 40.41 -9.46 -7.64
C SER A 462 39.14 -10.26 -7.93
N ASP A 463 38.78 -11.17 -7.02
CA ASP A 463 37.58 -12.01 -7.10
C ASP A 463 36.45 -11.53 -6.16
N PHE A 464 35.25 -12.10 -6.30
CA PHE A 464 34.09 -11.76 -5.46
C PHE A 464 34.38 -11.89 -3.95
N LYS A 465 35.11 -12.93 -3.53
CA LYS A 465 35.42 -13.16 -2.11
C LYS A 465 36.33 -12.07 -1.55
N SER A 466 37.33 -11.63 -2.33
CA SER A 466 38.26 -10.58 -1.95
C SER A 466 37.62 -9.19 -2.00
N PHE A 467 36.71 -8.95 -2.96
CA PHE A 467 35.84 -7.77 -2.97
C PHE A 467 34.98 -7.71 -1.71
N TRP A 468 34.21 -8.75 -1.39
CA TRP A 468 33.34 -8.74 -0.22
C TRP A 468 34.10 -8.61 1.10
N LYS A 469 35.29 -9.23 1.21
CA LYS A 469 36.20 -9.03 2.35
C LYS A 469 36.65 -7.57 2.50
N THR A 470 36.94 -6.89 1.39
CA THR A 470 37.29 -5.46 1.39
C THR A 470 36.14 -4.58 1.87
N TYR A 471 34.90 -4.95 1.53
CA TYR A 471 33.69 -4.25 1.99
C TYR A 471 33.24 -4.63 3.42
N GLY A 472 33.93 -5.55 4.09
CA GLY A 472 33.69 -5.91 5.50
C GLY A 472 32.93 -7.23 5.71
N TYR A 473 32.88 -8.13 4.74
CA TYR A 473 32.22 -9.43 4.87
C TYR A 473 33.22 -10.58 4.84
N ALA A 474 33.27 -11.38 5.90
CA ALA A 474 34.24 -12.47 6.03
C ALA A 474 34.04 -13.63 5.03
N SER A 475 32.80 -13.84 4.57
CA SER A 475 32.43 -14.92 3.65
C SER A 475 31.38 -14.46 2.62
N LEU A 476 30.97 -15.37 1.72
CA LEU A 476 29.83 -15.18 0.81
C LEU A 476 28.49 -15.63 1.44
N ASP A 477 28.49 -16.05 2.71
CA ASP A 477 27.29 -16.52 3.40
C ASP A 477 26.23 -15.41 3.48
N LYS A 478 24.98 -15.79 3.20
CA LYS A 478 23.78 -14.94 3.32
C LYS A 478 23.62 -14.40 4.74
N ASN A 479 24.06 -15.16 5.74
CA ASN A 479 23.98 -14.80 7.16
C ASN A 479 25.21 -14.03 7.66
N CYS A 480 26.29 -13.94 6.88
CA CYS A 480 27.46 -13.14 7.26
C CYS A 480 27.11 -11.65 7.19
N LYS A 481 26.90 -11.06 8.37
CA LYS A 481 26.77 -9.61 8.56
C LYS A 481 28.09 -8.89 8.28
N GLN A 482 27.97 -7.62 7.93
CA GLN A 482 29.11 -6.74 7.72
C GLN A 482 29.79 -6.47 9.08
N THR A 483 31.10 -6.71 9.17
CA THR A 483 31.90 -6.36 10.35
C THR A 483 32.63 -5.04 10.11
N TYR A 484 32.55 -4.17 11.11
CA TYR A 484 33.29 -2.91 11.14
C TYR A 484 34.64 -3.16 11.82
N LEU A 485 35.69 -3.35 11.02
CA LEU A 485 37.06 -3.23 11.51
C LEU A 485 37.27 -1.77 11.93
N GLU A 486 37.55 -1.54 13.22
CA GLU A 486 37.73 -0.20 13.78
C GLU A 486 38.85 0.58 13.06
N GLY A 487 38.54 1.79 12.62
CA GLY A 487 39.51 2.74 12.03
C GLY A 487 39.22 3.18 10.60
N ALA A 488 40.22 3.80 9.97
CA ALA A 488 40.15 4.45 8.66
C ALA A 488 39.49 3.65 7.51
N PRO A 489 39.55 2.30 7.42
CA PRO A 489 38.89 1.55 6.35
C PRO A 489 37.37 1.75 6.24
N GLN A 490 36.67 2.21 7.29
CA GLN A 490 35.25 2.52 7.19
C GLN A 490 34.98 3.83 6.44
N MET A 491 35.71 4.91 6.74
CA MET A 491 35.53 6.20 6.07
C MET A 491 35.87 6.11 4.57
N VAL A 492 36.91 5.33 4.21
CA VAL A 492 37.27 5.09 2.81
C VAL A 492 36.17 4.28 2.09
N ARG A 493 35.60 3.25 2.72
CA ARG A 493 34.45 2.51 2.16
C ARG A 493 33.28 3.44 1.86
N GLN A 494 32.89 4.27 2.84
CA GLN A 494 31.78 5.21 2.68
C GLN A 494 32.05 6.21 1.54
N ALA A 495 33.25 6.81 1.49
CA ALA A 495 33.63 7.75 0.45
C ALA A 495 33.58 7.12 -0.96
N VAL A 496 33.97 5.84 -1.12
CA VAL A 496 33.87 5.13 -2.41
C VAL A 496 32.40 4.86 -2.79
N ILE A 497 31.54 4.50 -1.83
CA ILE A 497 30.09 4.30 -2.08
C ILE A 497 29.43 5.62 -2.45
N GLU A 498 29.65 6.68 -1.68
CA GLU A 498 29.12 8.03 -1.94
C GLU A 498 29.60 8.58 -3.30
N LYS A 499 30.87 8.36 -3.67
CA LYS A 499 31.42 8.74 -4.98
C LYS A 499 30.75 8.03 -6.16
N GLU A 500 30.52 6.72 -6.05
CA GLU A 500 29.94 5.91 -7.13
C GLU A 500 28.42 6.08 -7.23
N CYS A 501 27.72 6.01 -6.09
CA CYS A 501 26.27 6.00 -6.02
C CYS A 501 25.66 7.41 -5.90
N GLY A 502 26.34 8.31 -5.21
CA GLY A 502 25.82 9.60 -4.72
C GLY A 502 24.94 9.42 -3.48
N ILE A 503 24.87 10.45 -2.63
CA ILE A 503 23.96 10.45 -1.48
C ILE A 503 22.57 10.83 -1.98
N TRP A 504 21.56 10.00 -1.71
CA TRP A 504 20.17 10.26 -2.10
C TRP A 504 19.33 10.65 -0.88
N LYS A 505 18.59 11.75 -0.98
CA LYS A 505 17.67 12.22 0.06
C LYS A 505 16.35 12.68 -0.55
N LEU A 506 15.23 12.39 0.11
CA LEU A 506 13.90 12.80 -0.32
C LEU A 506 13.61 14.20 0.24
N CYS A 507 13.37 15.18 -0.63
CA CYS A 507 13.04 16.53 -0.16
C CYS A 507 11.67 16.55 0.51
N LEU A 508 11.58 16.92 1.79
CA LEU A 508 10.32 16.97 2.52
C LEU A 508 9.31 17.98 1.94
N ALA A 509 9.80 19.05 1.30
CA ALA A 509 8.95 20.11 0.74
C ALA A 509 8.36 19.78 -0.65
N CYS A 510 9.15 19.18 -1.56
CA CYS A 510 8.70 18.88 -2.93
C CYS A 510 8.52 17.40 -3.22
N ARG A 511 8.81 16.51 -2.25
CA ARG A 511 8.66 15.06 -2.32
C ARG A 511 9.39 14.39 -3.48
N MET A 512 10.47 15.02 -3.96
CA MET A 512 11.34 14.49 -5.03
C MET A 512 12.68 14.02 -4.47
N TRP A 513 13.19 12.92 -5.02
CA TRP A 513 14.53 12.42 -4.75
C TRP A 513 15.59 13.37 -5.31
N LYS A 514 16.54 13.78 -4.44
CA LYS A 514 17.69 14.62 -4.79
C LYS A 514 19.00 13.90 -4.54
N ARG A 515 19.93 14.04 -5.49
CA ARG A 515 21.27 13.47 -5.46
C ARG A 515 22.28 14.53 -5.09
N ILE A 516 22.93 14.29 -3.96
CA ILE A 516 23.96 15.13 -3.35
C ILE A 516 25.30 14.47 -3.69
N ARG A 517 26.26 15.23 -4.22
CA ARG A 517 27.52 14.67 -4.71
C ARG A 517 28.58 14.65 -3.61
N ASN A 518 28.65 15.72 -2.83
CA ASN A 518 29.52 15.82 -1.65
C ASN A 518 28.70 16.28 -0.45
N GLN A 519 29.03 15.82 0.76
CA GLN A 519 28.42 16.34 1.98
C GLN A 519 28.68 17.86 2.16
N SER A 520 29.78 18.38 1.60
CA SER A 520 30.12 19.81 1.55
C SER A 520 29.17 20.67 0.70
N ASP A 521 28.30 20.06 -0.12
CA ASP A 521 27.29 20.79 -0.89
C ASP A 521 26.16 21.33 0.03
N ALA A 522 26.07 20.85 1.28
CA ALA A 522 25.05 21.23 2.23
C ALA A 522 25.47 22.35 3.19
N ILE A 523 24.49 23.19 3.55
CA ILE A 523 24.64 24.31 4.48
C ILE A 523 24.67 23.84 5.95
N ALA A 524 24.13 22.65 6.22
CA ALA A 524 24.01 22.05 7.54
C ALA A 524 24.09 20.51 7.43
N PRO A 525 24.32 19.77 8.53
CA PRO A 525 24.30 18.30 8.53
C PRO A 525 23.00 17.76 7.90
N ILE A 526 23.14 16.82 6.97
CA ILE A 526 22.00 16.28 6.21
C ILE A 526 21.47 15.03 6.92
N THR A 527 20.47 15.21 7.75
CA THR A 527 19.67 14.12 8.32
C THR A 527 18.38 13.92 7.51
N ASP A 528 17.89 12.68 7.45
CA ASP A 528 16.70 12.31 6.66
C ASP A 528 15.41 13.03 7.13
N ASP A 529 15.37 13.40 8.40
CA ASP A 529 14.27 14.08 9.07
C ASP A 529 14.20 15.59 8.81
N MET A 530 15.21 16.19 8.19
CA MET A 530 15.28 17.64 7.97
C MET A 530 15.56 18.05 6.52
N PHE A 531 15.76 17.11 5.58
CA PHE A 531 16.25 17.44 4.25
C PHE A 531 15.22 18.14 3.35
N GLN A 532 15.60 19.30 2.82
CA GLN A 532 14.89 20.02 1.76
C GLN A 532 15.88 20.53 0.71
N CYS A 533 15.42 20.78 -0.53
CA CYS A 533 16.29 21.25 -1.62
C CYS A 533 17.11 22.51 -1.25
N ARG A 534 16.54 23.40 -0.43
CA ARG A 534 17.20 24.62 0.06
C ARG A 534 18.46 24.34 0.89
N ASN A 535 18.54 23.21 1.61
CA ASN A 535 19.70 22.83 2.42
C ASN A 535 20.96 22.61 1.55
N VAL A 536 20.79 22.31 0.26
CA VAL A 536 21.85 22.15 -0.74
C VAL A 536 21.79 23.21 -1.85
N LYS A 537 21.25 24.40 -1.51
CA LYS A 537 21.16 25.59 -2.39
C LYS A 537 20.41 25.35 -3.72
N ARG A 538 19.51 24.37 -3.78
CA ARG A 538 18.66 24.10 -4.95
C ARG A 538 17.23 24.54 -4.70
N GLN A 539 16.54 24.97 -5.75
CA GLN A 539 15.10 25.19 -5.70
C GLN A 539 14.35 23.87 -5.78
N CYS A 540 13.12 23.85 -5.27
CA CYS A 540 12.19 22.75 -5.49
C CYS A 540 11.75 22.72 -6.95
N GLY A 541 11.47 21.53 -7.48
CA GLY A 541 11.05 21.34 -8.87
C GLY A 541 10.37 19.99 -9.04
N ASN A 542 9.74 19.79 -10.20
CA ASN A 542 8.78 18.71 -10.43
C ASN A 542 9.42 17.38 -10.88
N GLU A 543 10.74 17.36 -11.11
CA GLU A 543 11.47 16.16 -11.57
C GLU A 543 12.48 15.68 -10.50
N PRO A 544 12.64 14.35 -10.34
CA PRO A 544 13.67 13.78 -9.49
C PRO A 544 15.03 13.96 -10.16
N ASP A 545 16.10 13.99 -9.37
CA ASP A 545 17.44 14.05 -9.96
C ASP A 545 17.74 12.74 -10.73
N GLY A 546 18.27 12.89 -11.94
CA GLY A 546 18.56 11.76 -12.82
C GLY A 546 19.56 10.77 -12.23
N GLU A 547 19.35 9.48 -12.49
CA GLU A 547 20.27 8.43 -12.10
C GLU A 547 21.53 8.42 -12.97
N PHE A 548 22.69 8.41 -12.32
CA PHE A 548 23.96 8.28 -13.02
C PHE A 548 24.26 6.80 -13.28
N THR A 549 24.24 6.43 -14.56
CA THR A 549 24.73 5.15 -15.05
C THR A 549 26.17 5.31 -15.53
N ARG A 550 27.02 4.31 -15.25
CA ARG A 550 28.25 4.14 -16.02
C ARG A 550 27.93 3.34 -17.28
N SER A 551 28.29 3.90 -18.43
CA SER A 551 27.98 3.35 -19.76
C SER A 551 28.78 2.09 -20.13
N ASP A 552 29.69 1.64 -19.27
CA ASP A 552 30.79 0.73 -19.59
C ASP A 552 30.39 -0.77 -19.67
N LEU A 553 29.14 -1.09 -20.05
CA LEU A 553 28.68 -2.45 -20.29
C LEU A 553 28.55 -2.72 -21.80
N PRO A 554 29.36 -3.61 -22.40
CA PRO A 554 29.41 -3.84 -23.84
C PRO A 554 28.25 -4.74 -24.32
N LEU A 555 27.01 -4.25 -24.22
CA LEU A 555 25.81 -4.94 -24.67
C LEU A 555 25.43 -4.56 -26.11
N LYS A 556 26.29 -4.95 -27.06
CA LYS A 556 25.79 -5.49 -28.33
C LYS A 556 25.57 -6.98 -28.11
N ILE A 557 24.33 -7.36 -27.83
CA ILE A 557 23.91 -8.76 -27.89
C ILE A 557 24.14 -9.21 -29.33
N LYS A 558 25.14 -10.07 -29.57
CA LYS A 558 25.22 -10.82 -30.83
C LYS A 558 24.12 -11.86 -30.82
N ASP A 559 23.41 -11.98 -31.93
CA ASP A 559 22.38 -13.01 -32.07
C ASP A 559 22.98 -14.40 -31.86
N PRO A 560 22.26 -15.34 -31.21
CA PRO A 560 22.72 -16.72 -31.04
C PRO A 560 23.07 -17.45 -32.36
N ALA A 561 22.64 -16.91 -33.50
CA ALA A 561 23.00 -17.37 -34.84
C ALA A 561 24.46 -17.05 -35.22
N GLU A 562 25.01 -15.88 -34.85
CA GLU A 562 26.39 -15.48 -35.21
C GLU A 562 27.45 -16.28 -34.44
N VAL A 563 27.15 -16.73 -33.23
CA VAL A 563 28.11 -17.47 -32.40
C VAL A 563 28.42 -18.85 -33.03
N LYS A 564 27.44 -19.47 -33.71
CA LYS A 564 27.61 -20.78 -34.37
C LYS A 564 28.38 -20.71 -35.68
N SER A 565 28.31 -19.61 -36.43
CA SER A 565 29.08 -19.42 -37.66
C SER A 565 30.55 -19.05 -37.38
N SER A 566 30.84 -18.34 -36.29
CA SER A 566 32.22 -18.02 -35.92
C SER A 566 33.02 -19.21 -35.38
N ALA A 567 32.38 -20.16 -34.69
CA ALA A 567 33.05 -21.34 -34.10
C ALA A 567 33.36 -22.45 -35.12
N SER A 568 32.70 -22.44 -36.29
CA SER A 568 32.89 -23.44 -37.34
C SER A 568 33.95 -23.06 -38.38
N SER A 569 34.46 -21.83 -38.35
CA SER A 569 35.46 -21.32 -39.32
C SER A 569 36.91 -21.35 -38.80
N SER A 570 37.15 -21.73 -37.54
CA SER A 570 38.47 -21.61 -36.88
C SER A 570 39.23 -22.94 -36.66
N MET A 571 38.85 -24.02 -37.34
CA MET A 571 39.52 -25.34 -37.24
C MET A 571 40.00 -25.95 -38.56
N LEU A 572 40.04 -25.17 -39.66
CA LEU A 572 40.59 -25.61 -40.94
C LEU A 572 41.48 -24.52 -41.56
N THR A 573 42.72 -24.40 -41.09
CA THR A 573 43.90 -23.93 -41.86
C THR A 573 45.16 -23.96 -40.98
N ALA A 574 45.79 -25.13 -40.87
CA ALA A 574 47.11 -25.28 -40.26
C ALA A 574 47.97 -26.29 -41.04
N ARG A 575 48.23 -25.99 -42.32
CA ARG A 575 49.36 -26.56 -43.09
C ARG A 575 49.54 -25.83 -44.42
N GLN A 576 50.81 -25.72 -44.81
CA GLN A 576 51.35 -25.34 -46.13
C GLN A 576 51.30 -23.84 -46.52
N ALA A 577 52.50 -23.28 -46.60
CA ALA A 577 52.91 -22.22 -47.50
C ALA A 577 54.06 -22.79 -48.37
N PRO A 578 54.56 -22.08 -49.40
CA PRO A 578 53.94 -21.06 -50.26
C PRO A 578 53.99 -21.48 -51.75
N ILE A 579 53.56 -20.61 -52.69
CA ILE A 579 54.20 -20.31 -53.99
C ILE A 579 53.42 -19.15 -54.68
N SER A 580 54.09 -18.48 -55.60
CA SER A 580 53.68 -17.31 -56.43
C SER A 580 52.35 -17.51 -57.21
N SER A 581 51.72 -16.52 -57.88
CA SER A 581 52.24 -15.25 -58.42
C SER A 581 51.12 -14.30 -58.89
N SER A 582 51.45 -13.00 -58.97
CA SER A 582 51.08 -12.06 -60.05
C SER A 582 49.65 -11.50 -60.22
N ASN A 583 49.65 -10.15 -60.31
CA ASN A 583 48.86 -9.30 -61.21
C ASN A 583 47.34 -9.15 -60.95
N ARG A 584 46.71 -7.99 -61.17
CA ARG A 584 47.06 -6.56 -61.29
C ARG A 584 45.76 -5.91 -61.82
N LEU A 585 45.40 -4.71 -61.32
CA LEU A 585 44.62 -3.69 -62.06
C LEU A 585 43.13 -4.03 -62.35
N MET A 586 42.18 -3.08 -62.50
CA MET A 586 42.15 -1.61 -62.34
C MET A 586 40.68 -1.25 -61.96
N THR A 587 40.40 -0.33 -61.02
CA THR A 587 39.84 1.04 -61.22
C THR A 587 38.66 1.14 -62.22
N SER A 588 37.58 1.92 -62.03
CA SER A 588 37.27 2.94 -61.01
C SER A 588 35.88 3.58 -61.21
N SER A 589 35.35 4.17 -60.12
CA SER A 589 34.69 5.49 -60.08
C SER A 589 33.29 5.78 -60.69
N THR A 590 32.42 6.28 -59.80
CA THR A 590 31.51 7.46 -59.97
C THR A 590 30.25 7.28 -60.86
N ARG A 591 29.14 8.04 -60.72
CA ARG A 591 28.89 9.39 -60.13
C ARG A 591 27.36 9.61 -59.84
N THR A 592 27.01 10.52 -58.92
CA THR A 592 25.86 11.51 -58.86
C THR A 592 24.61 11.39 -59.80
N ALA A 593 23.38 11.88 -59.50
CA ALA A 593 22.70 12.50 -58.32
C ALA A 593 21.19 12.84 -58.60
N ASN A 594 20.46 13.33 -57.57
CA ASN A 594 19.28 14.28 -57.57
C ASN A 594 17.79 13.88 -57.85
N ILE A 595 16.93 13.95 -56.78
CA ILE A 595 15.67 14.73 -56.47
C ILE A 595 14.67 15.24 -57.61
N PRO A 596 13.38 15.70 -57.37
CA PRO A 596 12.11 15.03 -56.92
C PRO A 596 10.76 15.38 -57.68
N THR A 597 9.64 14.73 -57.23
CA THR A 597 8.21 15.21 -57.08
C THR A 597 7.11 15.23 -58.20
N THR A 598 5.96 14.62 -57.84
CA THR A 598 4.50 14.93 -58.06
C THR A 598 3.67 14.68 -59.35
N LEU A 599 2.62 13.84 -59.17
CA LEU A 599 1.20 13.91 -59.62
C LEU A 599 0.74 13.65 -61.08
N SER A 600 0.01 12.52 -61.31
CA SER A 600 -1.44 12.49 -61.72
C SER A 600 -1.97 11.05 -62.01
N ILE A 601 -3.31 10.87 -62.04
CA ILE A 601 -4.07 9.60 -61.78
C ILE A 601 -5.17 9.37 -62.84
N PRO A 602 -5.32 8.18 -63.48
CA PRO A 602 -6.34 7.16 -63.10
C PRO A 602 -5.91 5.69 -63.49
N SER A 603 -6.69 4.58 -63.51
CA SER A 603 -8.06 4.14 -63.09
C SER A 603 -8.12 2.58 -63.10
N PHE A 604 -8.95 1.91 -62.26
CA PHE A 604 -9.84 0.77 -62.65
C PHE A 604 -10.76 0.30 -61.49
N ARG A 605 -11.95 -0.25 -61.80
CA ARG A 605 -13.01 -0.72 -60.86
C ARG A 605 -13.16 -2.26 -60.81
N ARG A 606 -13.76 -2.81 -59.73
CA ARG A 606 -14.69 -3.98 -59.75
C ARG A 606 -15.55 -4.10 -58.46
N LYS A 607 -16.66 -4.87 -58.53
CA LYS A 607 -17.78 -5.12 -57.58
C LYS A 607 -18.56 -6.39 -58.09
N PRO A 608 -19.60 -6.98 -57.45
CA PRO A 608 -19.69 -7.70 -56.15
C PRO A 608 -20.53 -9.04 -56.22
N GLU A 609 -21.19 -9.47 -55.12
CA GLU A 609 -22.34 -10.43 -54.95
C GLU A 609 -22.06 -11.90 -54.46
N PRO A 610 -23.07 -12.71 -54.00
CA PRO A 610 -24.00 -12.50 -52.85
C PRO A 610 -24.29 -13.78 -51.97
N SER A 611 -25.35 -13.77 -51.13
CA SER A 611 -25.87 -14.86 -50.23
C SER A 611 -27.36 -15.20 -50.49
N PRO A 612 -27.94 -16.40 -50.17
CA PRO A 612 -28.88 -16.53 -49.01
C PRO A 612 -29.29 -17.96 -48.42
N LYS A 613 -29.72 -17.99 -47.13
CA LYS A 613 -30.93 -18.60 -46.47
C LYS A 613 -31.37 -20.11 -46.38
N ASP A 614 -31.81 -20.49 -45.14
CA ASP A 614 -33.05 -21.17 -44.63
C ASP A 614 -33.61 -22.53 -45.24
N ASP A 615 -34.29 -23.52 -44.59
CA ASP A 615 -34.51 -24.05 -43.18
C ASP A 615 -35.40 -25.38 -43.16
N PHE A 616 -35.75 -25.98 -41.97
CA PHE A 616 -36.85 -26.95 -41.57
C PHE A 616 -36.72 -28.53 -41.44
N SER A 617 -36.68 -29.01 -40.16
CA SER A 617 -37.39 -30.12 -39.39
C SER A 617 -37.59 -31.64 -39.75
N GLY A 618 -37.54 -32.50 -38.70
CA GLY A 618 -38.19 -33.86 -38.53
C GLY A 618 -37.35 -34.87 -37.68
N ILE A 619 -37.55 -35.11 -36.36
CA ILE A 619 -38.44 -36.08 -35.60
C ILE A 619 -38.23 -37.56 -36.06
N GLU A 620 -37.86 -38.57 -35.24
CA GLU A 620 -38.52 -39.23 -34.07
C GLU A 620 -37.55 -39.83 -33.00
N ASP A 621 -38.10 -40.32 -31.88
CA ASP A 621 -37.46 -40.90 -30.67
C ASP A 621 -37.10 -42.40 -30.76
N ASP A 622 -36.28 -42.94 -29.83
CA ASP A 622 -36.44 -44.31 -29.29
C ASP A 622 -35.60 -44.61 -28.02
N ASP A 623 -36.03 -45.60 -27.24
CA ASP A 623 -35.60 -45.90 -25.85
C ASP A 623 -34.52 -47.00 -25.66
N ASP A 624 -34.03 -47.08 -24.41
CA ASP A 624 -33.75 -48.30 -23.62
C ASP A 624 -32.48 -49.21 -23.74
N VAL A 625 -32.01 -49.58 -22.53
CA VAL A 625 -31.49 -50.90 -22.08
C VAL A 625 -30.04 -51.39 -22.35
N LEU A 626 -29.55 -52.13 -21.34
CA LEU A 626 -28.29 -52.87 -21.11
C LEU A 626 -28.18 -54.15 -22.03
N PRO A 627 -27.28 -55.18 -21.88
CA PRO A 627 -26.26 -55.45 -20.84
C PRO A 627 -24.93 -56.18 -21.25
N PHE A 628 -24.04 -56.37 -20.25
CA PHE A 628 -23.12 -57.50 -19.99
C PHE A 628 -22.49 -58.36 -21.12
N SER A 629 -21.15 -58.48 -21.10
CA SER A 629 -20.39 -59.71 -20.67
C SER A 629 -18.89 -59.59 -21.04
N GLY A 630 -17.93 -60.24 -20.36
CA GLY A 630 -18.02 -61.10 -19.19
C GLY A 630 -16.66 -61.71 -18.79
N SER A 631 -16.71 -62.94 -18.24
CA SER A 631 -15.60 -63.74 -17.69
C SER A 631 -15.07 -63.31 -16.32
N GLY A 632 -15.16 -64.23 -15.35
CA GLY A 632 -14.50 -64.13 -14.06
C GLY A 632 -13.83 -65.46 -13.72
N SER A 633 -12.92 -65.43 -12.75
CA SER A 633 -12.38 -66.63 -12.13
C SER A 633 -12.20 -66.40 -10.63
N ARG A 634 -12.74 -67.30 -9.80
CA ARG A 634 -12.49 -67.44 -8.36
C ARG A 634 -11.63 -68.72 -8.22
N ARG A 635 -10.60 -68.83 -7.39
CA ARG A 635 -10.66 -68.83 -5.91
C ARG A 635 -9.25 -68.82 -5.27
N SER A 636 -9.11 -68.04 -4.18
CA SER A 636 -8.44 -68.38 -2.90
C SER A 636 -6.90 -68.31 -2.74
N PRO A 637 -6.33 -68.15 -1.51
CA PRO A 637 -6.91 -67.71 -0.21
C PRO A 637 -6.08 -66.67 0.61
N ARG A 638 -6.75 -66.06 1.61
CA ARG A 638 -6.26 -65.50 2.92
C ARG A 638 -4.77 -65.11 3.11
N ARG A 639 -4.52 -63.82 3.38
CA ARG A 639 -4.04 -63.28 4.69
C ARG A 639 -4.02 -61.73 4.69
N SER A 640 -4.44 -61.12 5.79
CA SER A 640 -4.37 -59.67 6.07
C SER A 640 -3.13 -59.37 6.95
N PRO A 641 -2.57 -58.14 6.93
CA PRO A 641 -3.02 -57.09 7.86
C PRO A 641 -2.91 -55.61 7.37
N ARG A 642 -3.58 -54.72 8.13
CA ARG A 642 -3.36 -53.26 8.38
C ARG A 642 -2.95 -52.31 7.22
N LYS A 643 -3.75 -51.24 7.08
CA LYS A 643 -3.28 -49.87 6.76
C LYS A 643 -3.82 -48.89 7.79
N GLU A 644 -3.04 -47.86 8.08
CA GLU A 644 -3.36 -46.77 9.00
C GLU A 644 -4.01 -45.61 8.25
N HIS A 645 -5.03 -44.98 8.86
CA HIS A 645 -5.59 -43.71 8.40
C HIS A 645 -5.21 -42.59 9.38
N LYS A 646 -4.92 -41.40 8.83
CA LYS A 646 -4.79 -40.16 9.61
C LYS A 646 -6.18 -39.62 9.97
N PRO A 647 -6.39 -39.06 11.17
CA PRO A 647 -7.70 -38.55 11.59
C PRO A 647 -7.98 -37.14 11.07
N SER A 648 -9.21 -36.91 10.66
CA SER A 648 -9.91 -35.63 10.74
C SER A 648 -10.50 -35.48 12.15
N LEU A 649 -10.51 -34.27 12.70
CA LEU A 649 -11.24 -33.94 13.94
C LEU A 649 -11.79 -32.51 13.84
N PHE A 650 -13.11 -32.41 13.81
CA PHE A 650 -13.94 -31.44 14.52
C PHE A 650 -15.39 -31.90 14.30
N ASP A 651 -15.89 -32.70 15.24
CA ASP A 651 -17.30 -33.09 15.35
C ASP A 651 -17.91 -32.36 16.56
N ASP A 652 -19.21 -32.12 16.48
CA ASP A 652 -20.02 -31.35 17.44
C ASP A 652 -20.23 -32.06 18.78
N TYR A 653 -20.61 -31.29 19.81
CA TYR A 653 -21.35 -31.80 20.97
C TYR A 653 -22.32 -30.73 21.53
N ASP A 654 -23.60 -31.11 21.59
CA ASP A 654 -24.66 -30.44 22.36
C ASP A 654 -24.52 -30.75 23.87
N ASP A 655 -25.11 -29.89 24.72
CA ASP A 655 -25.45 -30.22 26.12
C ASP A 655 -26.60 -29.29 26.62
N ASP A 656 -27.81 -29.86 26.76
CA ASP A 656 -28.91 -29.43 27.66
C ASP A 656 -29.19 -30.66 28.57
N ILE A 657 -29.79 -30.65 29.78
CA ILE A 657 -30.91 -29.90 30.40
C ILE A 657 -30.70 -29.96 31.96
N GLU A 658 -31.03 -28.97 32.81
CA GLU A 658 -32.26 -28.87 33.66
C GLU A 658 -32.35 -27.58 34.52
N GLU A 659 -33.56 -27.23 35.01
CA GLU A 659 -34.01 -25.88 35.49
C GLU A 659 -34.91 -25.98 36.78
N VAL A 660 -35.31 -24.96 37.58
CA VAL A 660 -35.26 -23.47 37.54
C VAL A 660 -34.96 -22.78 38.92
N PRO A 661 -35.86 -22.78 39.93
CA PRO A 661 -36.42 -21.47 40.35
C PRO A 661 -35.95 -20.82 41.69
N PRO A 662 -36.11 -19.47 41.84
CA PRO A 662 -35.70 -18.64 43.01
C PRO A 662 -36.93 -18.15 43.84
N PRO A 663 -36.95 -17.04 44.63
CA PRO A 663 -35.91 -16.20 45.29
C PRO A 663 -36.15 -16.12 46.85
N PRO A 664 -35.59 -15.16 47.65
CA PRO A 664 -36.14 -13.79 47.75
C PRO A 664 -35.16 -12.63 48.11
N ARG A 665 -35.61 -11.39 47.89
CA ARG A 665 -34.95 -10.12 48.31
C ARG A 665 -35.15 -9.81 49.81
N ARG A 666 -34.20 -9.10 50.47
CA ARG A 666 -34.54 -8.05 51.49
C ARG A 666 -33.37 -7.15 51.97
N ARG A 667 -33.60 -5.83 51.81
CA ARG A 667 -33.24 -4.65 52.65
C ARG A 667 -31.78 -4.33 53.05
N ALA A 668 -31.50 -3.02 53.04
CA ALA A 668 -30.28 -2.36 53.50
C ALA A 668 -30.34 -1.89 54.97
N ARG A 669 -29.17 -1.74 55.61
CA ARG A 669 -28.85 -0.74 56.67
C ARG A 669 -27.32 -0.59 56.79
N ILE A 670 -26.72 0.53 56.37
CA ILE A 670 -26.20 1.69 57.15
C ILE A 670 -25.40 1.35 58.44
N VAL A 671 -24.26 2.05 58.60
CA VAL A 671 -23.50 2.45 59.83
C VAL A 671 -22.20 1.69 60.12
N GLU A 672 -21.06 2.39 59.90
CA GLU A 672 -19.84 2.55 60.75
C GLU A 672 -19.14 1.29 61.36
N SER A 673 -17.88 1.28 61.81
CA SER A 673 -16.78 2.25 61.99
C SER A 673 -15.48 1.45 62.24
N GLU A 674 -14.30 2.03 61.93
CA GLU A 674 -13.03 1.85 62.69
C GLU A 674 -12.44 0.40 62.83
N SER A 675 -11.17 0.16 63.15
CA SER A 675 -9.92 0.94 63.12
C SER A 675 -8.74 -0.05 63.17
N ASP A 676 -7.54 0.42 62.86
CA ASP A 676 -6.24 -0.17 63.26
C ASP A 676 -5.90 -1.61 62.80
N CYS A 677 -4.65 -2.06 62.77
CA CYS A 677 -3.28 -1.53 62.70
C CYS A 677 -2.38 -2.75 63.01
N SER A 678 -1.07 -2.70 62.71
CA SER A 678 -0.05 -3.71 63.11
C SER A 678 -0.17 -5.10 62.43
N SER A 679 0.90 -5.84 62.14
CA SER A 679 2.35 -5.57 62.20
C SER A 679 3.16 -6.65 61.45
N GLU A 680 4.48 -6.46 61.40
CA GLU A 680 5.53 -7.50 61.31
C GLU A 680 5.86 -8.17 59.95
N GLU A 681 6.91 -7.58 59.34
CA GLU A 681 8.03 -8.28 58.69
C GLU A 681 8.60 -9.44 59.58
N PRO A 682 9.31 -10.47 59.04
CA PRO A 682 10.69 -10.24 58.57
C PRO A 682 11.34 -11.17 57.51
N VAL A 683 12.16 -10.54 56.66
CA VAL A 683 13.58 -10.87 56.33
C VAL A 683 13.99 -12.29 55.89
N ARG A 684 14.68 -12.37 54.73
CA ARG A 684 15.95 -13.14 54.58
C ARG A 684 16.94 -12.47 53.62
N LYS A 685 18.23 -12.43 54.01
CA LYS A 685 19.37 -11.80 53.29
C LYS A 685 20.37 -12.84 52.77
N ILE A 686 21.00 -12.57 51.62
CA ILE A 686 22.39 -12.95 51.25
C ILE A 686 22.85 -11.81 50.27
N ALA A 687 23.84 -10.92 50.46
CA ALA A 687 25.21 -10.91 51.03
C ALA A 687 26.34 -11.06 49.98
N ALA A 688 27.14 -9.98 49.78
CA ALA A 688 28.45 -9.99 49.08
C ALA A 688 29.31 -8.73 49.42
N SER A 689 30.63 -8.79 49.21
CA SER A 689 31.69 -7.93 49.82
C SER A 689 32.94 -7.80 48.91
N SER A 690 33.93 -6.88 49.04
CA SER A 690 34.09 -5.57 49.74
C SER A 690 35.37 -4.84 49.22
N SER A 691 36.11 -4.07 50.04
CA SER A 691 37.41 -3.35 49.79
C SER A 691 37.39 -2.18 48.77
N SER A 692 37.70 -0.90 49.06
CA SER A 692 38.89 -0.17 49.63
C SER A 692 40.06 -0.01 48.63
N SER A 693 40.73 1.14 48.39
CA SER A 693 40.77 2.50 49.01
C SER A 693 41.37 3.58 48.05
N LYS A 694 41.38 4.89 48.43
CA LYS A 694 41.67 6.10 47.59
C LYS A 694 43.17 6.51 47.47
N PRO A 695 43.57 7.53 46.64
CA PRO A 695 43.57 8.95 47.11
C PRO A 695 43.31 10.11 46.08
N SER A 696 42.82 11.25 46.61
CA SER A 696 43.01 12.71 46.27
C SER A 696 42.74 13.29 44.85
N ARG A 697 41.79 14.23 44.60
CA ARG A 697 41.61 15.69 44.96
C ARG A 697 42.35 16.69 44.01
N PRO A 698 41.95 17.99 43.84
CA PRO A 698 40.88 18.76 44.53
C PRO A 698 39.97 19.75 43.70
N ALA A 699 38.85 20.17 44.33
CA ALA A 699 38.14 21.50 44.29
C ALA A 699 37.64 22.10 42.94
N ALA A 700 36.48 22.80 42.85
CA ALA A 700 36.01 23.88 43.73
C ALA A 700 34.52 24.32 43.58
N SER A 701 33.90 24.72 44.70
CA SER A 701 32.82 25.74 44.85
C SER A 701 31.42 25.49 44.19
N ARG A 702 30.28 26.01 44.67
CA ARG A 702 29.88 26.76 45.90
C ARG A 702 28.33 26.87 45.95
N ARG A 703 27.71 26.75 47.14
CA ARG A 703 26.41 27.37 47.58
C ARG A 703 25.11 27.12 46.75
N SER A 704 23.89 27.16 47.31
CA SER A 704 23.44 27.28 48.72
C SER A 704 21.98 26.81 48.88
N THR A 705 21.64 26.43 50.12
CA THR A 705 20.29 26.45 50.74
C THR A 705 19.40 27.63 50.27
N GLY A 706 18.08 27.55 50.19
CA GLY A 706 17.16 26.61 50.85
C GLY A 706 16.14 27.41 51.69
N ALA A 707 14.93 27.64 51.16
CA ALA A 707 13.85 28.36 51.83
C ALA A 707 12.50 27.72 51.47
N ALA A 708 11.61 27.54 52.45
CA ALA A 708 10.36 26.81 52.30
C ALA A 708 9.29 27.61 51.53
N ALA A 709 8.64 26.98 50.57
CA ALA A 709 7.53 27.56 49.81
C ALA A 709 6.18 27.33 50.52
N LYS A 710 5.37 28.38 50.65
CA LYS A 710 3.95 28.28 51.03
C LYS A 710 3.13 27.71 49.85
N PRO A 711 1.99 27.03 50.11
CA PRO A 711 1.11 26.57 49.04
C PRO A 711 0.53 27.77 48.26
N ALA A 712 0.43 27.63 46.94
CA ALA A 712 -0.12 28.65 46.06
C ALA A 712 -1.64 28.80 46.26
N ALA A 713 -2.13 30.04 46.30
CA ALA A 713 -3.56 30.31 46.34
C ALA A 713 -4.22 29.97 44.99
N LYS A 714 -5.43 29.39 45.04
CA LYS A 714 -6.26 29.19 43.84
C LYS A 714 -6.66 30.55 43.24
N PRO A 715 -6.76 30.67 41.90
CA PRO A 715 -7.22 31.91 41.27
C PRO A 715 -8.67 32.22 41.61
N ASP A 716 -8.93 33.49 41.89
CA ASP A 716 -10.25 34.06 42.18
C ASP A 716 -10.99 34.31 40.85
N TYR A 717 -11.65 33.26 40.35
CA TYR A 717 -12.43 33.30 39.11
C TYR A 717 -13.58 34.31 39.15
N GLU A 718 -14.15 34.55 40.33
CA GLU A 718 -15.28 35.46 40.53
C GLU A 718 -14.85 36.92 40.31
N ARG A 719 -13.66 37.29 40.80
CA ARG A 719 -13.06 38.59 40.52
C ARG A 719 -12.66 38.78 39.06
N MET A 720 -12.23 37.71 38.37
CA MET A 720 -11.95 37.75 36.93
C MET A 720 -13.22 37.90 36.09
N TYR A 721 -14.29 37.16 36.42
CA TYR A 721 -15.59 37.25 35.76
C TYR A 721 -16.21 38.64 35.91
N ASN A 722 -16.21 39.20 37.13
CA ASN A 722 -16.71 40.54 37.40
C ASN A 722 -15.92 41.64 36.69
N ALA A 723 -14.60 41.47 36.47
CA ALA A 723 -13.80 42.38 35.65
C ALA A 723 -14.15 42.31 34.16
N LEU A 724 -14.47 41.10 33.65
CA LEU A 724 -14.89 40.91 32.26
C LEU A 724 -16.28 41.52 32.00
N ALA A 725 -17.25 41.25 32.88
CA ALA A 725 -18.61 41.78 32.80
C ALA A 725 -18.64 43.32 32.79
N LYS A 726 -17.79 43.96 33.59
CA LYS A 726 -17.70 45.43 33.67
C LYS A 726 -17.17 46.07 32.37
N ASN A 727 -16.27 45.39 31.66
CA ASN A 727 -15.76 45.84 30.35
C ASN A 727 -16.78 45.66 29.22
N VAL A 728 -17.59 44.59 29.25
CA VAL A 728 -18.63 44.34 28.24
C VAL A 728 -19.73 45.39 28.27
N GLY A 729 -20.13 45.86 29.47
CA GLY A 729 -21.11 46.95 29.60
C GLY A 729 -20.68 48.24 28.89
N GLN A 730 -19.43 48.67 29.07
CA GLN A 730 -18.89 49.88 28.42
C GLN A 730 -18.77 49.72 26.89
N LEU A 731 -18.51 48.51 26.40
CA LEU A 731 -18.46 48.22 24.97
C LEU A 731 -19.85 48.26 24.29
N ILE A 732 -20.91 47.90 25.02
CA ILE A 732 -22.30 47.96 24.51
C ILE A 732 -22.76 49.41 24.28
N GLU A 733 -22.38 50.32 25.17
CA GLU A 733 -22.71 51.75 25.09
C GLU A 733 -21.95 52.47 23.96
N ALA A 734 -20.74 52.01 23.62
CA ALA A 734 -19.92 52.57 22.56
C ALA A 734 -20.37 52.20 21.13
N LEU A 735 -21.33 51.27 20.97
CA LEU A 735 -21.83 50.85 19.65
C LEU A 735 -22.81 51.88 19.05
N PRO A 736 -22.67 52.25 17.76
CA PRO A 736 -23.52 53.24 17.13
C PRO A 736 -25.01 52.81 17.14
N LYS A 737 -25.87 53.70 17.65
CA LYS A 737 -27.31 53.44 17.86
C LYS A 737 -28.11 53.20 16.56
N THR A 738 -27.51 53.44 15.40
CA THR A 738 -28.09 53.20 14.07
C THR A 738 -27.88 51.78 13.53
N ALA A 739 -27.09 50.94 14.19
CA ALA A 739 -26.84 49.56 13.76
C ALA A 739 -27.97 48.60 14.19
N THR A 740 -28.36 47.69 13.30
CA THR A 740 -29.37 46.65 13.58
C THR A 740 -28.88 45.67 14.65
N ASN A 741 -29.81 45.05 15.39
CA ASN A 741 -29.47 44.17 16.51
C ASN A 741 -28.52 43.02 16.13
N SER A 742 -28.74 42.39 14.97
CA SER A 742 -27.85 41.33 14.44
C SER A 742 -26.40 41.84 14.24
N GLN A 743 -26.24 43.04 13.66
CA GLN A 743 -24.92 43.64 13.42
C GLN A 743 -24.21 44.00 14.74
N ARG A 744 -24.96 44.44 15.76
CA ARG A 744 -24.41 44.73 17.10
C ARG A 744 -23.92 43.46 17.80
N VAL A 745 -24.67 42.36 17.71
CA VAL A 745 -24.27 41.05 18.27
C VAL A 745 -23.01 40.51 17.58
N GLN A 746 -22.95 40.50 16.24
CA GLN A 746 -21.77 40.03 15.52
C GLN A 746 -20.50 40.82 15.86
N ASN A 747 -20.60 42.14 16.02
CA ASN A 747 -19.46 42.99 16.39
C ASN A 747 -19.02 42.73 17.84
N LEU A 748 -19.94 42.51 18.77
CA LEU A 748 -19.63 42.11 20.16
C LEU A 748 -18.89 40.77 20.21
N VAL A 749 -19.39 39.74 19.50
CA VAL A 749 -18.74 38.42 19.43
C VAL A 749 -17.31 38.54 18.88
N ARG A 750 -17.11 39.37 17.84
CA ARG A 750 -15.77 39.58 17.25
C ARG A 750 -14.79 40.23 18.23
N ILE A 751 -15.23 41.22 19.01
CA ILE A 751 -14.40 41.90 20.03
C ILE A 751 -14.08 40.97 21.21
N VAL A 752 -15.05 40.19 21.67
CA VAL A 752 -14.84 39.21 22.76
C VAL A 752 -13.85 38.13 22.33
N LYS A 753 -13.99 37.57 21.11
CA LYS A 753 -13.03 36.60 20.57
C LYS A 753 -11.60 37.18 20.46
N SER A 754 -11.43 38.44 20.04
CA SER A 754 -10.08 39.04 19.97
C SER A 754 -9.44 39.29 21.33
N GLN A 755 -10.23 39.61 22.38
CA GLN A 755 -9.68 39.79 23.73
C GLN A 755 -9.37 38.47 24.44
N ILE A 756 -10.14 37.40 24.18
CA ILE A 756 -9.82 36.05 24.66
C ILE A 756 -8.53 35.55 24.01
N SER A 757 -8.29 35.84 22.74
CA SER A 757 -7.05 35.46 22.04
C SER A 757 -5.79 36.27 22.44
N GLN A 758 -5.92 37.27 23.33
CA GLN A 758 -4.82 38.15 23.78
C GLN A 758 -4.43 37.95 25.26
N LYS A 759 -5.07 37.03 25.97
CA LYS A 759 -4.82 36.74 27.40
C LYS A 759 -4.58 35.25 27.63
#